data_AF-A0AAE3AGI9-F1
#
_entry.id   AF-A0AAE3AGI9-F1
#
_cell.length_a   1.000
_cell.length_b   1.000
_cell.length_c   1.000
_cell.angle_alpha   90.00
_cell.angle_beta   90.00
_cell.angle_gamma   90.00
#
_symmetry.space_group_name_H-M   'P 1'
#
loop_
_entity.id
_entity.type
_entity.pdbx_description
1 polymer ?
#
loop_
_entity_poly.entity_id
_entity_poly.type
_entity_poly.pdbx_seq_one_letter_code
_entity_poly.pdbx_strand_id
1 'polypeptide(L)'
;MNYLAGYRMAFEFKGKIYFAGMGNPTATLIEVDPETNECSIAYHNINYTQGVSNGVHGLLVFDDEIYMCLASDNYDGKGTPGGIIVASSDPTAGLSSWRRVADQDDFDGLPAVMKTDGLNGGGIWDIIEYNGSMYVTVVTDKSIDGHINKQGFAMYRGDKHEDGSFTWTQVIGDHGTSGYGFGLGINYSMSCNMWVYNGYLYLGTYNDPMLDLAEVPASGNFELLYNDLDHSIYLYRMDADGNFQQVAGKDDNPYFPDGPIGNLGAGLGNNSNQYVWRYGEHNGELYIGTYDTSTLTYQFTQITDGQVANMDYADISGRADMLKDAVLEVLQQHDNKYLNWFLDTFLFNKYTASLFQQLAGFATDMSADKNPVPGYRNMLEEYEAFKQKVFDGLGIKLDSANFAREYAQVTGVAMCSADTQGLKDDLKSAVKAIFAALDKAVYDDTIHNFVYYFGCNYYAQQSENGFDLLVSKDGVNFDAITRDGFGDGSNHGLRTICSTENGVYMGTANPYYGTQLWRMYSAEDKPLVKEHTHQWSDTWSSDGENHWHDCLADGCTVTDNAQKDGFGAHTFVDGVCSVCGYQQTGSGSGGDAGGSGQPGQPGQPGQPGQPGQPGQPSQPGQGGDSGNTGNTGNTGNTGNTGNSGNTGNAGSNSPKTGDMGVALWSTLAGLCGCGLIAVAVKSRYKGKRVA
;
A
#
# COMPACT_ATOMS: atom_id res chain seq x y z
N MET A 1 28.65 15.29 -6.82
CA MET A 1 27.21 15.41 -6.48
C MET A 1 26.64 14.01 -6.50
N ASN A 2 26.26 13.45 -5.35
CA ASN A 2 25.52 12.19 -5.28
C ASN A 2 24.06 12.50 -5.64
N TYR A 3 23.52 11.83 -6.67
CA TYR A 3 22.11 11.95 -7.05
C TYR A 3 21.30 10.94 -6.22
N LEU A 4 21.25 11.16 -4.91
CA LEU A 4 20.42 10.35 -4.01
C LEU A 4 18.95 10.70 -4.27
N ALA A 5 18.15 9.69 -4.62
CA ALA A 5 16.71 9.77 -4.83
C ALA A 5 15.92 9.59 -3.51
N GLY A 6 16.58 9.22 -2.41
CA GLY A 6 16.00 9.11 -1.07
C GLY A 6 16.81 8.21 -0.14
N TYR A 7 16.32 8.00 1.09
CA TYR A 7 16.88 7.03 2.04
C TYR A 7 15.86 5.91 2.29
N ARG A 8 16.33 4.65 2.36
CA ARG A 8 15.48 3.45 2.57
C ARG A 8 15.43 3.01 4.04
N MET A 9 16.57 3.03 4.72
CA MET A 9 16.74 2.55 6.09
C MET A 9 17.75 3.42 6.82
N ALA A 10 17.63 3.49 8.15
CA ALA A 10 18.62 4.08 9.02
C ALA A 10 18.81 3.23 10.27
N PHE A 11 20.03 3.23 10.83
CA PHE A 11 20.32 2.54 12.09
C PHE A 11 21.52 3.18 12.79
N GLU A 12 21.69 2.85 14.07
CA GLU A 12 22.85 3.27 14.87
C GLU A 12 23.90 2.16 14.93
N PHE A 13 25.17 2.53 14.78
CA PHE A 13 26.28 1.65 15.06
C PHE A 13 27.47 2.45 15.59
N LYS A 14 28.03 2.01 16.72
CA LYS A 14 29.18 2.66 17.39
C LYS A 14 28.98 4.19 17.60
N GLY A 15 27.77 4.60 17.97
CA GLY A 15 27.42 6.01 18.23
C GLY A 15 27.31 6.89 16.97
N LYS A 16 27.28 6.29 15.79
CA LYS A 16 27.04 6.98 14.51
C LYS A 16 25.74 6.51 13.89
N ILE A 17 25.12 7.36 13.07
CA ILE A 17 23.88 7.05 12.37
C ILE A 17 24.21 6.74 10.91
N TYR A 18 23.77 5.59 10.43
CA TYR A 18 23.98 5.17 9.05
C TYR A 18 22.68 5.24 8.26
N PHE A 19 22.72 5.82 7.06
CA PHE A 19 21.59 5.94 6.15
C PHE A 19 21.87 5.18 4.85
N ALA A 20 21.03 4.20 4.54
CA ALA A 20 21.04 3.53 3.25
C ALA A 20 20.33 4.39 2.21
N GLY A 21 21.08 4.86 1.22
CA GLY A 21 20.58 5.65 0.10
C GLY A 21 19.99 4.80 -1.02
N MET A 22 18.97 5.36 -1.68
CA MET A 22 18.50 4.99 -3.02
C MET A 22 18.94 6.09 -3.98
N GLY A 23 19.39 5.80 -5.20
CA GLY A 23 19.76 6.86 -6.14
C GLY A 23 20.78 6.44 -7.19
N ASN A 24 21.60 7.36 -7.69
CA ASN A 24 22.74 7.00 -8.53
C ASN A 24 24.03 7.61 -7.92
N PRO A 25 25.00 6.79 -7.45
CA PRO A 25 24.99 5.33 -7.40
C PRO A 25 23.96 4.77 -6.41
N THR A 26 23.40 3.61 -6.79
CA THR A 26 22.15 3.02 -6.31
C THR A 26 22.22 2.29 -4.96
N ALA A 27 23.41 1.91 -4.52
CA ALA A 27 23.65 1.39 -3.17
C ALA A 27 24.76 2.21 -2.52
N THR A 28 24.35 3.15 -1.67
CA THR A 28 25.24 4.02 -0.88
C THR A 28 24.88 3.87 0.58
N LEU A 29 25.86 3.73 1.46
CA LEU A 29 25.69 3.87 2.90
C LEU A 29 26.41 5.14 3.35
N ILE A 30 25.66 6.01 4.01
CA ILE A 30 26.17 7.29 4.50
C ILE A 30 26.24 7.21 6.02
N GLU A 31 27.40 7.51 6.58
CA GLU A 31 27.56 7.74 8.01
C GLU A 31 27.30 9.21 8.31
N VAL A 32 26.60 9.47 9.41
CA VAL A 32 26.40 10.77 10.01
C VAL A 32 26.80 10.70 11.46
N ASP A 33 27.69 11.60 11.86
CA ASP A 33 28.04 11.81 13.25
C ASP A 33 27.02 12.76 13.90
N PRO A 34 26.18 12.27 14.83
CA PRO A 34 25.15 13.11 15.44
C PRO A 34 25.74 14.22 16.33
N GLU A 35 26.99 14.10 16.80
CA GLU A 35 27.62 15.11 17.66
C GLU A 35 28.19 16.28 16.85
N THR A 36 28.81 15.98 15.70
CA THR A 36 29.53 16.97 14.88
C THR A 36 28.74 17.41 13.65
N ASN A 37 27.67 16.69 13.29
CA ASN A 37 26.96 16.77 12.01
C ASN A 37 27.86 16.50 10.79
N GLU A 38 29.03 15.88 10.98
CA GLU A 38 29.86 15.44 9.87
C GLU A 38 29.23 14.25 9.17
N CYS A 39 29.41 14.19 7.85
CA CYS A 39 28.81 13.18 7.00
C CYS A 39 29.86 12.60 6.05
N SER A 40 29.93 11.27 5.96
CA SER A 40 30.87 10.55 5.11
C SER A 40 30.19 9.39 4.37
N ILE A 41 30.76 8.98 3.24
CA ILE A 41 30.31 7.79 2.51
C ILE A 41 31.04 6.58 3.09
N ALA A 42 30.32 5.75 3.84
CA ALA A 42 30.82 4.51 4.40
C ALA A 42 30.91 3.40 3.34
N TYR A 43 29.93 3.35 2.44
CA TYR A 43 29.91 2.39 1.35
C TYR A 43 29.33 3.04 0.10
N HIS A 44 29.87 2.66 -1.05
CA HIS A 44 29.22 2.92 -2.33
C HIS A 44 29.52 1.78 -3.29
N ASN A 45 28.53 1.40 -4.08
CA ASN A 45 28.76 0.43 -5.13
C ASN A 45 29.65 1.05 -6.23
N ILE A 46 30.68 0.30 -6.64
CA ILE A 46 31.60 0.67 -7.73
C ILE A 46 31.21 0.00 -9.05
N ASN A 47 30.39 -1.03 -9.00
CA ASN A 47 29.96 -1.78 -10.15
C ASN A 47 28.66 -1.18 -10.68
N TYR A 48 28.76 -0.61 -11.87
CA TYR A 48 27.64 -0.08 -12.61
C TYR A 48 27.18 -1.13 -13.62
N THR A 49 25.85 -1.28 -13.70
CA THR A 49 25.07 -1.55 -14.94
C THR A 49 24.28 -2.87 -15.02
N GLN A 50 23.76 -3.12 -16.23
CA GLN A 50 22.99 -4.25 -16.73
C GLN A 50 21.54 -4.42 -16.26
N GLY A 51 20.94 -3.38 -15.68
CA GLY A 51 19.55 -3.47 -15.24
C GLY A 51 19.38 -4.34 -13.98
N VAL A 52 20.47 -4.63 -13.27
CA VAL A 52 20.44 -5.18 -11.91
C VAL A 52 19.78 -4.17 -10.97
N SER A 53 18.99 -4.70 -10.04
CA SER A 53 18.34 -3.95 -8.98
C SER A 53 19.37 -3.57 -7.94
N ASN A 54 19.86 -2.35 -8.06
CA ASN A 54 20.89 -1.86 -7.18
C ASN A 54 20.19 -1.08 -6.07
N GLY A 55 20.16 -1.66 -4.87
CA GLY A 55 19.58 -1.07 -3.67
C GLY A 55 20.04 -1.85 -2.45
N VAL A 56 20.07 -1.18 -1.29
CA VAL A 56 20.26 -1.87 -0.01
C VAL A 56 18.89 -2.35 0.47
N HIS A 57 18.73 -3.66 0.67
CA HIS A 57 17.44 -4.26 1.04
C HIS A 57 17.36 -4.66 2.51
N GLY A 58 18.40 -5.32 3.02
CA GLY A 58 18.53 -5.71 4.43
C GLY A 58 19.77 -5.08 5.08
N LEU A 59 19.64 -4.74 6.36
CA LEU A 59 20.70 -4.21 7.21
C LEU A 59 20.57 -4.78 8.63
N LEU A 60 21.69 -5.25 9.19
CA LEU A 60 21.75 -5.82 10.53
C LEU A 60 23.07 -5.44 11.20
N VAL A 61 23.01 -5.09 12.48
CA VAL A 61 24.18 -5.10 13.34
C VAL A 61 24.21 -6.45 14.05
N PHE A 62 25.26 -7.23 13.83
CA PHE A 62 25.43 -8.55 14.44
C PHE A 62 26.91 -8.74 14.76
N ASP A 63 27.22 -9.21 15.98
CA ASP A 63 28.59 -9.51 16.40
C ASP A 63 29.58 -8.35 16.13
N ASP A 64 29.20 -7.12 16.51
CA ASP A 64 29.97 -5.87 16.31
C ASP A 64 30.31 -5.52 14.85
N GLU A 65 29.53 -6.02 13.89
CA GLU A 65 29.66 -5.71 12.47
C GLU A 65 28.33 -5.27 11.85
N ILE A 66 28.42 -4.42 10.83
CA ILE A 66 27.30 -4.12 9.95
C ILE A 66 27.29 -5.17 8.84
N TYR A 67 26.14 -5.80 8.64
CA TYR A 67 25.82 -6.66 7.49
C TYR A 67 24.85 -5.95 6.58
N MET A 68 25.06 -6.07 5.27
CA MET A 68 24.28 -5.36 4.26
C MET A 68 24.01 -6.24 3.04
N CYS A 69 22.74 -6.33 2.66
CA CYS A 69 22.28 -7.08 1.49
C CYS A 69 22.25 -6.18 0.26
N LEU A 70 22.86 -6.68 -0.82
CA LEU A 70 23.04 -5.95 -2.08
C LEU A 70 22.81 -6.88 -3.26
N ALA A 71 22.64 -6.29 -4.43
CA ALA A 71 22.86 -6.97 -5.70
C ALA A 71 24.14 -6.46 -6.37
N SER A 72 24.76 -7.34 -7.16
CA SER A 72 25.93 -7.08 -7.98
C SER A 72 25.68 -7.59 -9.39
N ASP A 73 26.21 -6.92 -10.40
CA ASP A 73 26.26 -7.41 -11.79
C ASP A 73 27.45 -8.36 -12.04
N ASN A 74 28.27 -8.56 -11.02
CA ASN A 74 29.49 -9.34 -11.10
C ASN A 74 29.78 -10.01 -9.75
N TYR A 75 28.85 -10.85 -9.28
CA TYR A 75 29.07 -11.54 -8.00
C TYR A 75 30.28 -12.48 -8.14
N ASP A 76 30.41 -13.25 -9.21
CA ASP A 76 31.44 -14.29 -9.37
C ASP A 76 32.77 -13.84 -9.99
N GLY A 77 32.93 -12.55 -10.28
CA GLY A 77 34.11 -12.01 -10.99
C GLY A 77 34.11 -12.26 -12.51
N LYS A 78 33.05 -12.85 -13.07
CA LYS A 78 32.92 -13.18 -14.51
C LYS A 78 31.83 -12.35 -15.22
N GLY A 79 31.24 -11.39 -14.53
CA GLY A 79 30.16 -10.54 -15.04
C GLY A 79 28.77 -11.16 -14.89
N THR A 80 28.59 -12.10 -13.95
CA THR A 80 27.29 -12.71 -13.66
C THR A 80 26.56 -11.88 -12.58
N PRO A 81 25.29 -11.49 -12.80
CA PRO A 81 24.47 -10.86 -11.77
C PRO A 81 24.15 -11.80 -10.61
N GLY A 82 24.13 -11.28 -9.38
CA GLY A 82 23.74 -12.04 -8.20
C GLY A 82 23.61 -11.22 -6.92
N GLY A 83 22.90 -11.76 -5.94
CA GLY A 83 22.76 -11.21 -4.60
C GLY A 83 24.02 -11.45 -3.78
N ILE A 84 24.39 -10.50 -2.92
CA ILE A 84 25.54 -10.61 -2.02
C ILE A 84 25.18 -10.05 -0.65
N ILE A 85 25.82 -10.60 0.40
CA ILE A 85 25.88 -9.99 1.73
C ILE A 85 27.32 -9.53 1.96
N VAL A 86 27.47 -8.27 2.35
CA VAL A 86 28.77 -7.70 2.73
C VAL A 86 28.77 -7.30 4.20
N ALA A 87 29.93 -7.35 4.84
CA ALA A 87 30.08 -7.02 6.25
C ALA A 87 31.32 -6.15 6.53
N SER A 88 31.22 -5.27 7.52
CA SER A 88 32.34 -4.47 8.03
C SER A 88 32.17 -4.11 9.52
N SER A 89 33.26 -4.23 10.28
CA SER A 89 33.38 -3.69 11.65
C SER A 89 33.86 -2.24 11.70
N ASP A 90 34.38 -1.72 10.58
CA ASP A 90 34.92 -0.36 10.43
C ASP A 90 34.48 0.20 9.07
N PRO A 91 33.18 0.53 8.93
CA PRO A 91 32.58 0.81 7.64
C PRO A 91 33.18 2.05 6.95
N THR A 92 33.73 3.01 7.70
CA THR A 92 34.30 4.27 7.18
C THR A 92 35.80 4.25 6.91
N ALA A 93 36.51 3.17 7.24
CA ALA A 93 37.91 2.96 6.82
C ALA A 93 38.10 2.80 5.29
N GLY A 94 37.00 2.75 4.54
CA GLY A 94 36.97 2.68 3.07
C GLY A 94 36.53 1.31 2.56
N LEU A 95 36.30 1.18 1.26
CA LEU A 95 35.73 -0.04 0.65
C LEU A 95 36.52 -1.32 0.94
N SER A 96 37.83 -1.24 1.24
CA SER A 96 38.64 -2.39 1.63
C SER A 96 38.32 -2.97 3.01
N SER A 97 37.60 -2.25 3.87
CA SER A 97 37.13 -2.77 5.17
C SER A 97 35.92 -3.68 5.03
N TRP A 98 35.25 -3.64 3.88
CA TRP A 98 34.09 -4.46 3.57
C TRP A 98 34.52 -5.77 2.94
N ARG A 99 34.01 -6.88 3.48
CA ARG A 99 34.19 -8.22 2.90
C ARG A 99 32.86 -8.80 2.50
N ARG A 100 32.88 -9.70 1.52
CA ARG A 100 31.72 -10.54 1.20
C ARG A 100 31.64 -11.69 2.20
N VAL A 101 30.43 -11.95 2.71
CA VAL A 101 30.15 -13.07 3.63
C VAL A 101 29.20 -14.11 3.04
N ALA A 102 28.42 -13.74 2.02
CA ALA A 102 27.60 -14.66 1.24
C ALA A 102 27.38 -14.11 -0.18
N ASP A 103 27.08 -15.00 -1.13
CA ASP A 103 26.61 -14.63 -2.46
C ASP A 103 25.54 -15.56 -3.05
N GLN A 104 25.25 -15.35 -4.33
CA GLN A 104 24.22 -16.05 -5.10
C GLN A 104 24.30 -17.57 -4.97
N ASP A 105 25.52 -18.13 -4.89
CA ASP A 105 25.72 -19.59 -4.84
C ASP A 105 25.40 -20.14 -3.44
N ASP A 106 25.63 -19.35 -2.38
CA ASP A 106 25.27 -19.72 -1.00
C ASP A 106 23.75 -19.83 -0.79
N PHE A 107 22.97 -19.23 -1.68
CA PHE A 107 21.51 -19.22 -1.67
C PHE A 107 20.91 -20.00 -2.85
N ASP A 108 21.55 -21.11 -3.23
CA ASP A 108 21.08 -22.05 -4.27
C ASP A 108 20.80 -21.41 -5.63
N GLY A 109 21.45 -20.28 -5.93
CA GLY A 109 21.18 -19.53 -7.14
C GLY A 109 19.81 -18.84 -7.15
N LEU A 110 19.07 -18.78 -6.03
CA LEU A 110 17.70 -18.26 -5.97
C LEU A 110 17.56 -16.74 -6.05
N PRO A 111 18.41 -15.89 -5.42
CA PRO A 111 18.14 -14.45 -5.36
C PRO A 111 17.85 -13.85 -6.74
N ALA A 112 16.68 -13.21 -6.86
CA ALA A 112 16.18 -12.57 -8.07
C ALA A 112 16.61 -11.11 -8.07
N VAL A 113 17.57 -10.73 -8.91
CA VAL A 113 18.29 -9.46 -8.80
C VAL A 113 18.13 -8.53 -9.99
N MET A 114 17.45 -8.95 -11.05
CA MET A 114 17.23 -8.09 -12.22
C MET A 114 16.02 -7.20 -11.98
N LYS A 115 16.02 -5.95 -12.47
CA LYS A 115 14.85 -5.05 -12.39
C LYS A 115 13.60 -5.59 -13.09
N THR A 116 13.78 -6.56 -13.98
CA THR A 116 12.71 -7.29 -14.67
C THR A 116 12.19 -8.47 -13.85
N ASP A 117 12.91 -8.90 -12.82
CA ASP A 117 12.46 -9.95 -11.91
C ASP A 117 11.39 -9.40 -10.96
N GLY A 118 10.71 -10.31 -10.26
CA GLY A 118 9.73 -9.98 -9.23
C GLY A 118 10.29 -9.00 -8.19
N LEU A 119 9.44 -8.11 -7.68
CA LEU A 119 9.82 -7.03 -6.76
C LEU A 119 10.90 -6.10 -7.30
N ASN A 120 10.96 -5.91 -8.63
CA ASN A 120 12.01 -5.19 -9.32
C ASN A 120 13.41 -5.68 -8.93
N GLY A 121 13.59 -6.99 -8.77
CA GLY A 121 14.86 -7.61 -8.35
C GLY A 121 15.13 -7.47 -6.86
N GLY A 122 14.17 -7.90 -6.02
CA GLY A 122 14.28 -7.80 -4.57
C GLY A 122 15.45 -8.57 -3.93
N GLY A 123 16.06 -9.51 -4.65
CA GLY A 123 17.31 -10.17 -4.28
C GLY A 123 17.29 -10.79 -2.89
N ILE A 124 18.34 -10.54 -2.12
CA ILE A 124 18.37 -10.83 -0.69
C ILE A 124 17.62 -9.69 0.02
N TRP A 125 16.46 -9.99 0.58
CA TRP A 125 15.46 -8.99 0.95
C TRP A 125 15.62 -8.43 2.36
N ASP A 126 15.62 -9.29 3.37
CA ASP A 126 15.68 -8.87 4.77
C ASP A 126 16.59 -9.82 5.57
N ILE A 127 17.19 -9.27 6.63
CA ILE A 127 18.11 -10.01 7.51
C ILE A 127 17.90 -9.65 8.97
N ILE A 128 17.99 -10.65 9.84
CA ILE A 128 17.83 -10.45 11.29
C ILE A 128 18.63 -11.49 12.08
N GLU A 129 19.02 -11.14 13.30
CA GLU A 129 19.55 -12.10 14.26
C GLU A 129 18.40 -12.73 15.05
N TYR A 130 18.42 -14.05 15.21
CA TYR A 130 17.51 -14.77 16.08
C TYR A 130 18.19 -16.02 16.64
N ASN A 131 18.20 -16.15 17.96
CA ASN A 131 18.75 -17.31 18.67
C ASN A 131 20.22 -17.62 18.31
N GLY A 132 21.04 -16.58 18.11
CA GLY A 132 22.46 -16.68 17.79
C GLY A 132 22.79 -16.94 16.32
N SER A 133 21.78 -17.07 15.45
CA SER A 133 21.95 -17.29 14.02
C SER A 133 21.40 -16.11 13.22
N MET A 134 21.94 -15.92 12.01
CA MET A 134 21.41 -14.93 11.06
C MET A 134 20.32 -15.56 10.22
N TYR A 135 19.14 -14.94 10.14
CA TYR A 135 18.08 -15.34 9.23
C TYR A 135 18.01 -14.38 8.06
N VAL A 136 17.81 -14.93 6.86
CA VAL A 136 17.83 -14.19 5.59
C VAL A 136 16.61 -14.58 4.77
N THR A 137 15.81 -13.61 4.35
CA THR A 137 14.74 -13.84 3.37
C THR A 137 15.21 -13.45 1.96
N VAL A 138 14.79 -14.22 0.97
CA VAL A 138 15.23 -14.10 -0.41
C VAL A 138 14.01 -14.05 -1.33
N VAL A 139 13.98 -13.06 -2.22
CA VAL A 139 13.06 -13.02 -3.35
C VAL A 139 13.56 -13.99 -4.41
N THR A 140 12.70 -14.93 -4.77
CA THR A 140 13.01 -16.08 -5.64
C THR A 140 12.46 -15.91 -7.06
N ASP A 141 11.50 -14.99 -7.23
CA ASP A 141 10.71 -14.87 -8.45
C ASP A 141 11.47 -14.18 -9.58
N LYS A 142 12.11 -14.99 -10.43
CA LYS A 142 12.85 -14.52 -11.60
C LYS A 142 11.94 -14.45 -12.82
N SER A 143 12.15 -13.44 -13.67
CA SER A 143 11.43 -13.33 -14.93
C SER A 143 11.89 -14.41 -15.91
N ILE A 144 10.95 -15.22 -16.41
CA ILE A 144 11.19 -16.24 -17.44
C ILE A 144 10.35 -15.87 -18.67
N ASP A 145 10.99 -15.77 -19.84
CA ASP A 145 10.35 -15.41 -21.11
C ASP A 145 9.55 -14.08 -21.09
N GLY A 146 9.90 -13.17 -20.18
CA GLY A 146 9.24 -11.87 -20.01
C GLY A 146 7.99 -11.90 -19.11
N HIS A 147 7.73 -13.03 -18.44
CA HIS A 147 6.64 -13.18 -17.48
C HIS A 147 7.18 -13.45 -16.07
N ILE A 148 6.53 -12.84 -15.09
CA ILE A 148 6.80 -12.98 -13.66
C ILE A 148 5.87 -14.08 -13.13
N ASN A 149 6.41 -15.09 -12.46
CA ASN A 149 5.67 -16.29 -12.10
C ASN A 149 5.08 -16.25 -10.67
N LYS A 150 5.33 -15.16 -9.92
CA LYS A 150 4.91 -14.96 -8.53
C LYS A 150 5.18 -16.20 -7.69
N GLN A 151 6.46 -16.52 -7.51
CA GLN A 151 6.92 -17.56 -6.59
C GLN A 151 7.10 -17.01 -5.17
N GLY A 152 6.78 -17.82 -4.16
CA GLY A 152 6.96 -17.46 -2.76
C GLY A 152 8.43 -17.31 -2.35
N PHE A 153 8.69 -16.52 -1.31
CA PHE A 153 10.05 -16.29 -0.80
C PHE A 153 10.74 -17.56 -0.28
N ALA A 154 12.08 -17.53 -0.25
CA ALA A 154 12.90 -18.50 0.47
C ALA A 154 13.45 -17.88 1.77
N MET A 155 13.79 -18.73 2.73
CA MET A 155 14.46 -18.30 3.96
C MET A 155 15.62 -19.22 4.30
N TYR A 156 16.74 -18.62 4.73
CA TYR A 156 17.95 -19.31 5.14
C TYR A 156 18.34 -18.95 6.56
N ARG A 157 18.87 -19.93 7.29
CA ARG A 157 19.58 -19.74 8.55
C ARG A 157 21.09 -19.82 8.28
N GLY A 158 21.82 -18.82 8.70
CA GLY A 158 23.28 -18.73 8.67
C GLY A 158 23.84 -18.92 10.06
N ASP A 159 24.57 -20.01 10.25
CA ASP A 159 25.28 -20.31 11.49
C ASP A 159 26.74 -19.83 11.35
N LYS A 160 27.12 -18.81 12.14
CA LYS A 160 28.45 -18.19 12.08
C LYS A 160 29.50 -19.07 12.78
N HIS A 161 30.64 -19.28 12.12
CA HIS A 161 31.81 -19.97 12.68
C HIS A 161 32.79 -18.99 13.34
N GLU A 162 33.72 -19.50 14.15
CA GLU A 162 34.74 -18.70 14.84
C GLU A 162 35.64 -17.89 13.88
N ASP A 163 35.83 -18.36 12.64
CA ASP A 163 36.60 -17.67 11.61
C ASP A 163 35.81 -16.58 10.87
N GLY A 164 34.54 -16.37 11.25
CA GLY A 164 33.63 -15.39 10.67
C GLY A 164 32.94 -15.84 9.38
N SER A 165 33.19 -17.06 8.91
CA SER A 165 32.43 -17.68 7.82
C SER A 165 31.06 -18.16 8.31
N PHE A 166 30.17 -18.49 7.37
CA PHE A 166 28.81 -18.95 7.68
C PHE A 166 28.56 -20.31 7.02
N THR A 167 27.78 -21.17 7.70
CA THR A 167 27.09 -22.27 7.05
C THR A 167 25.63 -21.90 6.88
N TRP A 168 25.17 -21.89 5.63
CA TRP A 168 23.80 -21.57 5.26
C TRP A 168 22.96 -22.85 5.14
N THR A 169 21.80 -22.85 5.79
CA THR A 169 20.80 -23.93 5.71
C THR A 169 19.46 -23.34 5.28
N GLN A 170 18.88 -23.85 4.20
CA GLN A 170 17.55 -23.42 3.77
C GLN A 170 16.49 -23.95 4.75
N VAL A 171 15.64 -23.05 5.24
CA VAL A 171 14.54 -23.32 6.19
C VAL A 171 13.17 -23.29 5.50
N ILE A 172 13.01 -22.39 4.53
CA ILE A 172 11.82 -22.24 3.68
C ILE A 172 12.31 -22.25 2.22
N GLY A 173 11.78 -23.15 1.41
CA GLY A 173 12.18 -23.37 0.01
C GLY A 173 12.12 -24.85 -0.39
N ASP A 174 12.62 -25.17 -1.57
CA ASP A 174 12.57 -26.51 -2.20
C ASP A 174 13.88 -27.31 -2.15
N HIS A 175 14.91 -26.81 -1.44
CA HIS A 175 16.23 -27.41 -1.34
C HIS A 175 16.56 -27.89 0.09
N GLY A 176 17.50 -28.83 0.17
CA GLY A 176 18.10 -29.27 1.42
C GLY A 176 17.13 -29.98 2.38
N THR A 177 17.25 -29.66 3.67
CA THR A 177 16.39 -30.17 4.76
C THR A 177 15.21 -29.23 5.04
N SER A 178 14.87 -28.36 4.10
CA SER A 178 13.75 -27.43 4.24
C SER A 178 12.47 -28.19 4.63
N GLY A 179 11.84 -27.77 5.72
CA GLY A 179 10.58 -28.37 6.20
C GLY A 179 9.34 -27.79 5.50
N TYR A 180 9.50 -26.70 4.75
CA TYR A 180 8.42 -25.91 4.18
C TYR A 180 8.77 -25.45 2.76
N GLY A 181 7.85 -25.56 1.83
CA GLY A 181 8.02 -24.99 0.49
C GLY A 181 8.07 -23.45 0.49
N PHE A 182 8.42 -22.87 -0.66
CA PHE A 182 8.43 -21.43 -0.90
C PHE A 182 7.20 -20.71 -0.34
N GLY A 183 7.42 -19.55 0.30
CA GLY A 183 6.37 -18.73 0.90
C GLY A 183 5.55 -19.45 1.97
N LEU A 184 6.10 -20.51 2.60
CA LEU A 184 5.36 -21.43 3.47
C LEU A 184 4.11 -21.98 2.78
N GLY A 185 4.21 -22.33 1.49
CA GLY A 185 3.12 -22.88 0.69
C GLY A 185 2.24 -21.87 -0.04
N ILE A 186 2.42 -20.56 0.22
CA ILE A 186 1.67 -19.49 -0.42
C ILE A 186 2.57 -18.75 -1.41
N ASN A 187 2.33 -18.97 -2.71
CA ASN A 187 3.17 -18.38 -3.76
C ASN A 187 2.90 -16.89 -4.03
N TYR A 188 1.80 -16.32 -3.53
CA TYR A 188 1.50 -14.88 -3.65
C TYR A 188 2.47 -14.00 -2.84
N SER A 189 3.10 -14.56 -1.80
CA SER A 189 4.02 -13.87 -0.91
C SER A 189 5.46 -13.90 -1.44
N MET A 190 5.78 -12.92 -2.29
CA MET A 190 7.07 -12.82 -2.98
C MET A 190 8.25 -12.48 -2.08
N SER A 191 7.98 -11.90 -0.91
CA SER A 191 8.98 -11.63 0.13
C SER A 191 8.39 -11.64 1.53
N CYS A 192 9.24 -11.43 2.53
CA CYS A 192 8.88 -11.35 3.93
C CYS A 192 9.82 -10.43 4.71
N ASN A 193 9.26 -9.56 5.54
CA ASN A 193 9.99 -8.79 6.55
C ASN A 193 9.94 -9.47 7.91
N MET A 194 11.03 -9.36 8.67
CA MET A 194 11.21 -10.11 9.92
C MET A 194 11.36 -9.22 11.15
N TRP A 195 10.97 -9.75 12.31
CA TRP A 195 11.17 -9.10 13.62
C TRP A 195 11.23 -10.11 14.76
N VAL A 196 12.04 -9.85 15.79
CA VAL A 196 12.05 -10.70 17.00
C VAL A 196 11.23 -10.04 18.08
N TYR A 197 10.27 -10.77 18.65
CA TYR A 197 9.47 -10.29 19.77
C TYR A 197 9.07 -11.45 20.68
N ASN A 198 9.22 -11.26 21.99
CA ASN A 198 8.81 -12.22 23.03
C ASN A 198 9.28 -13.67 22.76
N GLY A 199 10.52 -13.83 22.29
CA GLY A 199 11.13 -15.13 22.03
C GLY A 199 10.77 -15.79 20.68
N TYR A 200 9.95 -15.14 19.84
CA TYR A 200 9.60 -15.62 18.51
C TYR A 200 10.20 -14.74 17.41
N LEU A 201 10.54 -15.35 16.29
CA LEU A 201 10.82 -14.67 15.03
C LEU A 201 9.52 -14.51 14.25
N TYR A 202 9.05 -13.29 14.05
CA TYR A 202 7.89 -12.94 13.24
C TYR A 202 8.28 -12.77 11.78
N LEU A 203 7.38 -13.19 10.90
CA LEU A 203 7.50 -13.17 9.45
C LEU A 203 6.23 -12.57 8.85
N GLY A 204 6.34 -11.36 8.33
CA GLY A 204 5.21 -10.65 7.73
C GLY A 204 5.40 -10.60 6.23
N THR A 205 4.45 -11.16 5.49
CA THR A 205 4.64 -11.34 4.06
C THR A 205 4.45 -10.06 3.26
N TYR A 206 4.90 -10.11 2.02
CA TYR A 206 4.88 -9.02 1.06
C TYR A 206 4.39 -9.56 -0.29
N ASN A 207 3.34 -8.95 -0.82
CA ASN A 207 2.86 -9.11 -2.19
C ASN A 207 3.26 -7.87 -3.02
N ASP A 208 3.39 -7.99 -4.35
CA ASP A 208 3.69 -6.84 -5.23
C ASP A 208 2.48 -6.41 -6.08
N PRO A 209 1.51 -5.67 -5.50
CA PRO A 209 0.39 -5.13 -6.25
C PRO A 209 0.82 -4.11 -7.30
N MET A 210 2.05 -3.58 -7.32
CA MET A 210 2.47 -2.60 -8.33
C MET A 210 2.72 -3.24 -9.68
N LEU A 211 3.21 -4.49 -9.70
CA LEU A 211 3.29 -5.27 -10.93
C LEU A 211 1.89 -5.54 -11.49
N ASP A 212 0.96 -5.95 -10.64
CA ASP A 212 -0.42 -6.23 -11.05
C ASP A 212 -1.17 -4.98 -11.49
N LEU A 213 -0.96 -3.87 -10.79
CA LEU A 213 -1.57 -2.58 -11.14
C LEU A 213 -1.07 -2.06 -12.48
N ALA A 214 0.14 -2.43 -12.91
CA ALA A 214 0.67 -2.09 -14.23
C ALA A 214 -0.01 -2.88 -15.36
N GLU A 215 -0.47 -4.11 -15.08
CA GLU A 215 -1.20 -4.94 -16.05
C GLU A 215 -2.61 -4.43 -16.33
N VAL A 216 -3.29 -3.85 -15.34
CA VAL A 216 -4.63 -3.27 -15.49
C VAL A 216 -4.72 -2.28 -16.68
N PRO A 217 -3.91 -1.20 -16.77
CA PRO A 217 -3.93 -0.30 -17.92
C PRO A 217 -3.28 -0.88 -19.18
N ALA A 218 -2.41 -1.89 -19.06
CA ALA A 218 -1.70 -2.48 -20.20
C ALA A 218 -2.57 -3.47 -21.00
N SER A 219 -3.33 -4.31 -20.30
CA SER A 219 -4.08 -5.43 -20.87
C SER A 219 -5.55 -5.49 -20.42
N GLY A 220 -5.95 -4.68 -19.44
CA GLY A 220 -7.27 -4.76 -18.82
C GLY A 220 -7.41 -5.92 -17.82
N ASN A 221 -6.31 -6.60 -17.49
CA ASN A 221 -6.31 -7.78 -16.64
C ASN A 221 -6.39 -7.39 -15.15
N PHE A 222 -7.54 -7.65 -14.52
CA PHE A 222 -7.77 -7.45 -13.09
C PHE A 222 -7.55 -8.71 -12.24
N GLU A 223 -7.36 -9.87 -12.86
CA GLU A 223 -7.24 -11.15 -12.15
C GLU A 223 -6.03 -11.17 -11.21
N LEU A 224 -4.89 -10.65 -11.67
CA LEU A 224 -3.67 -10.60 -10.87
C LEU A 224 -3.89 -9.78 -9.59
N LEU A 225 -4.39 -8.54 -9.76
CA LEU A 225 -4.69 -7.66 -8.64
C LEU A 225 -5.74 -8.27 -7.69
N TYR A 226 -6.78 -8.91 -8.23
CA TYR A 226 -7.78 -9.61 -7.42
C TYR A 226 -7.13 -10.72 -6.58
N ASN A 227 -6.21 -11.50 -7.17
CA ASN A 227 -5.55 -12.59 -6.46
C ASN A 227 -4.73 -12.10 -5.28
N ASP A 228 -4.03 -10.98 -5.43
CA ASP A 228 -3.30 -10.32 -4.34
C ASP A 228 -4.24 -9.80 -3.25
N LEU A 229 -5.42 -9.27 -3.60
CA LEU A 229 -6.42 -8.86 -2.62
C LEU A 229 -7.06 -10.06 -1.90
N ASP A 230 -7.37 -11.14 -2.63
CA ASP A 230 -7.97 -12.36 -2.08
C ASP A 230 -7.02 -13.16 -1.20
N HIS A 231 -5.74 -13.24 -1.60
CA HIS A 231 -4.62 -13.84 -0.86
C HIS A 231 -3.66 -12.75 -0.38
N SER A 232 -4.25 -11.75 0.24
CA SER A 232 -3.54 -10.67 0.91
C SER A 232 -2.60 -11.21 2.01
N ILE A 233 -1.77 -10.36 2.60
CA ILE A 233 -0.64 -10.77 3.45
C ILE A 233 -1.01 -11.65 4.64
N TYR A 234 -0.01 -12.42 5.05
CA TYR A 234 -0.03 -13.34 6.18
C TYR A 234 1.00 -12.88 7.21
N LEU A 235 0.76 -13.26 8.46
CA LEU A 235 1.72 -13.13 9.55
C LEU A 235 1.99 -14.51 10.13
N TYR A 236 3.25 -14.91 10.12
CA TYR A 236 3.72 -16.12 10.77
C TYR A 236 4.66 -15.76 11.92
N ARG A 237 4.88 -16.73 12.80
CA ARG A 237 5.99 -16.69 13.75
C ARG A 237 6.64 -18.06 13.89
N MET A 238 7.92 -18.06 14.21
CA MET A 238 8.74 -19.25 14.42
C MET A 238 9.31 -19.23 15.84
N ASP A 239 9.23 -20.36 16.53
CA ASP A 239 9.89 -20.54 17.82
C ASP A 239 11.38 -20.93 17.67
N ALA A 240 12.08 -21.04 18.80
CA ALA A 240 13.51 -21.33 18.81
C ALA A 240 13.86 -22.74 18.31
N ASP A 241 12.88 -23.65 18.31
CA ASP A 241 13.01 -25.02 17.81
C ASP A 241 12.72 -25.12 16.30
N GLY A 242 12.31 -24.01 15.66
CA GLY A 242 12.01 -23.95 14.24
C GLY A 242 10.57 -24.33 13.88
N ASN A 243 9.66 -24.39 14.85
CA ASN A 243 8.24 -24.66 14.58
C ASN A 243 7.54 -23.35 14.20
N PHE A 244 6.80 -23.38 13.09
CA PHE A 244 6.05 -22.22 12.62
C PHE A 244 4.60 -22.27 13.08
N GLN A 245 4.02 -21.08 13.25
CA GLN A 245 2.59 -20.88 13.47
C GLN A 245 2.10 -19.76 12.56
N GLN A 246 0.94 -19.97 11.93
CA GLN A 246 0.22 -18.89 11.27
C GLN A 246 -0.52 -18.07 12.33
N VAL A 247 -0.11 -16.82 12.51
CA VAL A 247 -0.71 -15.89 13.48
C VAL A 247 -1.94 -15.21 12.86
N ALA A 248 -1.81 -14.75 11.63
CA ALA A 248 -2.89 -14.12 10.88
C ALA A 248 -2.77 -14.46 9.39
N GLY A 249 -3.90 -14.43 8.68
CA GLY A 249 -3.96 -14.77 7.26
C GLY A 249 -5.22 -15.55 6.91
N LYS A 250 -5.36 -15.95 5.65
CA LYS A 250 -6.50 -16.76 5.20
C LYS A 250 -6.35 -18.21 5.68
N ASP A 251 -7.48 -18.87 5.90
CA ASP A 251 -7.53 -20.30 6.27
C ASP A 251 -7.47 -21.18 5.02
N ASP A 252 -6.32 -21.15 4.33
CA ASP A 252 -6.06 -21.88 3.08
C ASP A 252 -4.63 -22.40 2.95
N ASN A 253 -3.79 -22.19 3.97
CA ASN A 253 -2.40 -22.61 3.92
C ASN A 253 -2.27 -24.12 4.17
N PRO A 254 -1.68 -24.89 3.24
CA PRO A 254 -1.56 -26.35 3.37
C PRO A 254 -0.68 -26.81 4.54
N TYR A 255 0.23 -25.96 5.04
CA TYR A 255 1.08 -26.27 6.19
C TYR A 255 0.43 -25.93 7.54
N PHE A 256 -0.65 -25.12 7.53
CA PHE A 256 -1.36 -24.69 8.73
C PHE A 256 -2.88 -24.96 8.57
N PRO A 257 -3.30 -26.24 8.53
CA PRO A 257 -4.68 -26.61 8.21
C PRO A 257 -5.71 -26.25 9.29
N ASP A 258 -5.26 -25.87 10.49
CA ASP A 258 -6.12 -25.37 11.56
C ASP A 258 -6.36 -23.85 11.45
N GLY A 259 -5.77 -23.19 10.44
CA GLY A 259 -5.90 -21.77 10.20
C GLY A 259 -5.05 -20.89 11.13
N PRO A 260 -5.29 -19.56 11.13
CA PRO A 260 -4.58 -18.63 12.00
C PRO A 260 -4.93 -18.83 13.48
N ILE A 261 -3.92 -18.77 14.36
CA ILE A 261 -4.12 -18.85 15.82
C ILE A 261 -4.57 -17.52 16.46
N GLY A 262 -4.47 -16.41 15.71
CA GLY A 262 -4.84 -15.06 16.15
C GLY A 262 -6.24 -14.64 15.71
N ASN A 263 -6.55 -13.36 15.93
CA ASN A 263 -7.86 -12.76 15.69
C ASN A 263 -8.02 -12.11 14.31
N LEU A 264 -6.97 -12.07 13.49
CA LEU A 264 -6.99 -11.40 12.18
C LEU A 264 -6.87 -12.38 11.02
N GLY A 265 -7.68 -12.15 9.98
CA GLY A 265 -7.65 -12.91 8.73
C GLY A 265 -6.63 -12.37 7.71
N ALA A 266 -6.87 -12.65 6.43
CA ALA A 266 -6.06 -12.11 5.32
C ALA A 266 -5.91 -10.59 5.40
N GLY A 267 -4.72 -10.10 5.05
CA GLY A 267 -4.44 -8.66 5.10
C GLY A 267 -4.44 -8.08 6.51
N LEU A 268 -4.29 -8.92 7.54
CA LEU A 268 -4.40 -8.52 8.94
C LEU A 268 -5.74 -7.81 9.22
N GLY A 269 -6.81 -8.33 8.63
CA GLY A 269 -8.17 -7.79 8.73
C GLY A 269 -8.53 -6.70 7.71
N ASN A 270 -7.61 -6.34 6.81
CA ASN A 270 -7.87 -5.43 5.69
C ASN A 270 -7.16 -5.96 4.44
N ASN A 271 -7.91 -6.47 3.47
CA ASN A 271 -7.38 -7.08 2.24
C ASN A 271 -6.56 -6.11 1.38
N SER A 272 -6.72 -4.80 1.54
CA SER A 272 -5.87 -3.82 0.86
C SER A 272 -4.47 -3.71 1.45
N ASN A 273 -4.21 -4.23 2.65
CA ASN A 273 -2.85 -4.42 3.12
C ASN A 273 -2.15 -5.46 2.26
N GLN A 274 -1.02 -5.11 1.66
CA GLN A 274 -0.30 -6.03 0.78
C GLN A 274 1.13 -6.30 1.28
N TYR A 275 1.52 -5.64 2.38
CA TYR A 275 2.89 -5.65 2.91
C TYR A 275 2.79 -5.50 4.43
N VAL A 276 3.43 -6.39 5.19
CA VAL A 276 3.91 -6.00 6.51
C VAL A 276 5.19 -5.20 6.29
N TRP A 277 5.07 -3.87 6.28
CA TRP A 277 6.18 -3.02 5.88
C TRP A 277 7.21 -2.91 7.00
N ARG A 278 6.77 -2.61 8.22
CA ARG A 278 7.69 -2.37 9.32
C ARG A 278 7.16 -2.85 10.65
N TYR A 279 8.07 -3.38 11.45
CA TYR A 279 7.85 -3.71 12.84
C TYR A 279 8.47 -2.67 13.77
N GLY A 280 7.97 -2.61 14.99
CA GLY A 280 8.63 -1.93 16.09
C GLY A 280 8.20 -2.54 17.42
N GLU A 281 8.98 -2.27 18.46
CA GLU A 281 8.62 -2.63 19.83
C GLU A 281 8.69 -1.39 20.70
N HIS A 282 7.67 -1.17 21.52
CA HIS A 282 7.66 -0.10 22.50
C HIS A 282 6.86 -0.50 23.73
N ASN A 283 7.41 -0.23 24.92
CA ASN A 283 6.82 -0.59 26.21
C ASN A 283 6.35 -2.06 26.30
N GLY A 284 7.11 -2.97 25.69
CA GLY A 284 6.84 -4.40 25.68
C GLY A 284 5.69 -4.82 24.77
N GLU A 285 5.26 -3.96 23.85
CA GLU A 285 4.23 -4.26 22.85
C GLU A 285 4.83 -4.26 21.44
N LEU A 286 4.38 -5.21 20.63
CA LEU A 286 4.74 -5.34 19.23
C LEU A 286 3.83 -4.47 18.37
N TYR A 287 4.44 -3.66 17.51
CA TYR A 287 3.77 -2.80 16.55
C TYR A 287 4.04 -3.29 15.12
N ILE A 288 3.00 -3.28 14.29
CA ILE A 288 3.07 -3.60 12.87
C ILE A 288 2.51 -2.44 12.06
N GLY A 289 3.32 -1.91 11.15
CA GLY A 289 2.92 -0.95 10.12
C GLY A 289 2.80 -1.62 8.76
N THR A 290 1.73 -1.33 8.02
CA THR A 290 1.47 -1.95 6.70
C THR A 290 1.74 -1.01 5.54
N TYR A 291 1.73 -1.57 4.32
CA TYR A 291 1.38 -0.85 3.09
C TYR A 291 -0.04 -1.24 2.71
N ASP A 292 -0.87 -0.23 2.46
CA ASP A 292 -2.22 -0.38 1.98
C ASP A 292 -2.32 0.09 0.51
N THR A 293 -2.81 -0.78 -0.36
CA THR A 293 -2.94 -0.53 -1.80
C THR A 293 -4.21 0.25 -2.19
N SER A 294 -5.16 0.44 -1.27
CA SER A 294 -6.44 1.12 -1.53
C SER A 294 -6.21 2.54 -2.05
N THR A 295 -5.23 3.29 -1.53
CA THR A 295 -4.89 4.64 -2.01
C THR A 295 -4.65 4.68 -3.54
N LEU A 296 -4.12 3.60 -4.12
CA LEU A 296 -3.85 3.49 -5.56
C LEU A 296 -4.93 2.72 -6.31
N THR A 297 -5.35 1.57 -5.81
CA THR A 297 -6.37 0.71 -6.45
C THR A 297 -7.74 1.38 -6.53
N TYR A 298 -8.07 2.23 -5.56
CA TYR A 298 -9.26 3.06 -5.55
C TYR A 298 -9.39 3.93 -6.81
N GLN A 299 -8.28 4.35 -7.42
CA GLN A 299 -8.31 5.13 -8.66
C GLN A 299 -8.91 4.35 -9.85
N PHE A 300 -8.88 3.01 -9.80
CA PHE A 300 -9.40 2.14 -10.85
C PHE A 300 -10.85 1.72 -10.59
N THR A 301 -11.31 1.72 -9.34
CA THR A 301 -12.65 1.27 -8.95
C THR A 301 -13.70 2.39 -8.87
N GLN A 302 -13.32 3.66 -9.08
CA GLN A 302 -14.20 4.85 -8.99
C GLN A 302 -15.50 4.78 -9.81
N ILE A 303 -15.56 3.95 -10.85
CA ILE A 303 -16.78 3.81 -11.68
C ILE A 303 -17.87 3.03 -10.93
N THR A 304 -17.50 2.20 -9.94
CA THR A 304 -18.41 1.24 -9.29
C THR A 304 -18.40 1.30 -7.77
N ASP A 305 -17.75 2.31 -7.19
CA ASP A 305 -17.72 2.61 -5.75
C ASP A 305 -18.91 3.50 -5.29
N GLY A 306 -19.87 3.76 -6.19
CA GLY A 306 -21.00 4.65 -5.95
C GLY A 306 -20.69 6.15 -6.05
N GLN A 307 -19.43 6.58 -6.16
CA GLN A 307 -19.10 8.01 -6.28
C GLN A 307 -19.47 8.56 -7.65
N VAL A 308 -19.23 7.82 -8.74
CA VAL A 308 -19.68 8.24 -10.08
C VAL A 308 -21.22 8.24 -10.17
N ALA A 309 -21.90 7.34 -9.47
CA ALA A 309 -23.37 7.33 -9.40
C ALA A 309 -23.92 8.59 -8.72
N ASN A 310 -23.19 9.13 -7.75
CA ASN A 310 -23.60 10.29 -6.94
C ASN A 310 -22.89 11.61 -7.33
N MET A 311 -22.00 11.60 -8.34
CA MET A 311 -21.22 12.76 -8.76
C MET A 311 -22.11 13.82 -9.42
N ASP A 312 -21.93 15.09 -9.08
CA ASP A 312 -22.69 16.18 -9.70
C ASP A 312 -22.30 16.33 -11.17
N TYR A 313 -23.27 16.77 -11.99
CA TYR A 313 -23.13 16.92 -13.43
C TYR A 313 -21.96 17.83 -13.82
N ALA A 314 -21.69 18.88 -13.03
CA ALA A 314 -20.58 19.80 -13.27
C ALA A 314 -19.22 19.08 -13.28
N ASP A 315 -18.99 18.16 -12.34
CA ASP A 315 -17.72 17.44 -12.19
C ASP A 315 -17.53 16.37 -13.28
N ILE A 316 -18.61 15.67 -13.65
CA ILE A 316 -18.60 14.71 -14.78
C ILE A 316 -18.34 15.43 -16.10
N SER A 317 -18.97 16.60 -16.30
CA SER A 317 -18.81 17.38 -17.54
C SER A 317 -17.39 17.90 -17.72
N GLY A 318 -16.71 18.31 -16.65
CA GLY A 318 -15.30 18.73 -16.72
C GLY A 318 -14.36 17.61 -17.15
N ARG A 319 -14.59 16.36 -16.73
CA ARG A 319 -13.82 15.19 -17.17
C ARG A 319 -14.13 14.79 -18.62
N ALA A 320 -15.39 14.92 -19.03
CA ALA A 320 -15.83 14.69 -20.41
C ALA A 320 -15.20 15.69 -21.40
N ASP A 321 -15.06 16.95 -20.99
CA ASP A 321 -14.40 17.99 -21.79
C ASP A 321 -12.90 17.66 -22.01
N MET A 322 -12.21 17.15 -20.99
CA MET A 322 -10.81 16.71 -21.12
C MET A 322 -10.65 15.53 -22.10
N LEU A 323 -11.58 14.56 -22.05
CA LEU A 323 -11.57 13.41 -22.98
C LEU A 323 -11.89 13.85 -24.42
N LYS A 324 -12.82 14.79 -24.60
CA LYS A 324 -13.10 15.42 -25.89
C LYS A 324 -11.86 16.11 -26.45
N ASP A 325 -11.15 16.88 -25.63
CA ASP A 325 -9.93 17.57 -26.03
C ASP A 325 -8.83 16.59 -26.44
N ALA A 326 -8.65 15.49 -25.70
CA ALA A 326 -7.70 14.43 -26.04
C ALA A 326 -8.05 13.74 -27.38
N VAL A 327 -9.33 13.46 -27.63
CA VAL A 327 -9.80 12.89 -28.91
C VAL A 327 -9.53 13.87 -30.06
N LEU A 328 -9.79 15.16 -29.88
CA LEU A 328 -9.51 16.18 -30.88
C LEU A 328 -8.01 16.38 -31.12
N GLU A 329 -7.18 16.19 -30.10
CA GLU A 329 -5.71 16.28 -30.17
C GLU A 329 -5.09 15.09 -30.92
N VAL A 330 -5.53 13.86 -30.62
CA VAL A 330 -5.12 12.64 -31.34
C VAL A 330 -5.46 12.73 -32.82
N LEU A 331 -6.63 13.27 -33.14
CA LEU A 331 -7.08 13.44 -34.51
C LEU A 331 -6.46 14.68 -35.19
N GLN A 332 -5.84 15.59 -34.43
CA GLN A 332 -5.38 16.90 -34.87
C GLN A 332 -6.50 17.73 -35.54
N GLN A 333 -7.70 17.71 -34.95
CA GLN A 333 -8.93 18.30 -35.54
C GLN A 333 -9.62 19.34 -34.63
N HIS A 334 -8.88 20.04 -33.76
CA HIS A 334 -9.46 21.02 -32.82
C HIS A 334 -10.38 22.06 -33.49
N ASP A 335 -10.02 22.55 -34.67
CA ASP A 335 -10.79 23.58 -35.39
C ASP A 335 -11.98 23.02 -36.22
N ASN A 336 -12.19 21.70 -36.23
CA ASN A 336 -13.24 21.07 -37.00
C ASN A 336 -14.60 21.26 -36.32
N LYS A 337 -15.32 22.30 -36.75
CA LYS A 337 -16.61 22.72 -36.18
C LYS A 337 -17.71 21.65 -36.28
N TYR A 338 -17.68 20.81 -37.32
CA TYR A 338 -18.67 19.74 -37.49
C TYR A 338 -18.38 18.57 -36.56
N LEU A 339 -17.12 18.18 -36.41
CA LEU A 339 -16.71 17.15 -35.46
C LEU A 339 -16.98 17.60 -34.02
N ASN A 340 -16.65 18.84 -33.66
CA ASN A 340 -16.97 19.40 -32.35
C ASN A 340 -18.47 19.38 -32.07
N TRP A 341 -19.29 19.86 -33.01
CA TRP A 341 -20.75 19.81 -32.88
C TRP A 341 -21.27 18.37 -32.74
N PHE A 342 -20.73 17.42 -33.50
CA PHE A 342 -21.10 16.02 -33.43
C PHE A 342 -20.74 15.39 -32.07
N LEU A 343 -19.52 15.62 -31.59
CA LEU A 343 -19.05 15.17 -30.29
C LEU A 343 -19.93 15.75 -29.17
N ASP A 344 -20.24 17.05 -29.20
CA ASP A 344 -21.08 17.73 -28.20
C ASP A 344 -22.55 17.30 -28.26
N THR A 345 -23.06 17.00 -29.45
CA THR A 345 -24.48 16.68 -29.63
C THR A 345 -24.76 15.22 -29.28
N PHE A 346 -23.85 14.30 -29.58
CA PHE A 346 -24.12 12.86 -29.51
C PHE A 346 -23.31 12.08 -28.50
N LEU A 347 -22.11 12.55 -28.11
CA LEU A 347 -21.18 11.79 -27.26
C LEU A 347 -20.95 12.44 -25.90
N PHE A 348 -20.72 13.75 -25.84
CA PHE A 348 -20.45 14.51 -24.62
C PHE A 348 -21.61 15.44 -24.26
N ASN A 349 -22.78 14.87 -23.95
CA ASN A 349 -23.99 15.60 -23.61
C ASN A 349 -24.59 15.13 -22.27
N LYS A 350 -25.59 15.87 -21.77
CA LYS A 350 -26.31 15.55 -20.52
C LYS A 350 -26.92 14.15 -20.48
N TYR A 351 -27.39 13.66 -21.62
CA TYR A 351 -28.02 12.36 -21.73
C TYR A 351 -26.98 11.23 -21.67
N THR A 352 -25.84 11.32 -22.36
CA THR A 352 -24.77 10.32 -22.26
C THR A 352 -24.11 10.33 -20.88
N ALA A 353 -23.96 11.48 -20.24
CA ALA A 353 -23.51 11.56 -18.85
C ALA A 353 -24.49 10.87 -17.89
N SER A 354 -25.80 11.10 -18.05
CA SER A 354 -26.84 10.42 -17.26
C SER A 354 -26.90 8.91 -17.53
N LEU A 355 -26.68 8.48 -18.77
CA LEU A 355 -26.55 7.06 -19.11
C LEU A 355 -25.32 6.44 -18.45
N PHE A 356 -24.20 7.15 -18.41
CA PHE A 356 -22.98 6.72 -17.71
C PHE A 356 -23.20 6.61 -16.19
N GLN A 357 -23.89 7.57 -15.57
CA GLN A 357 -24.29 7.49 -14.16
C GLN A 357 -25.24 6.33 -13.87
N GLN A 358 -26.21 6.06 -14.76
CA GLN A 358 -27.14 4.93 -14.62
C GLN A 358 -26.43 3.58 -14.78
N LEU A 359 -25.46 3.48 -15.70
CA LEU A 359 -24.63 2.30 -15.87
C LEU A 359 -23.67 2.08 -14.69
N ALA A 360 -23.07 3.16 -14.17
CA ALA A 360 -22.26 3.14 -12.94
C ALA A 360 -23.09 2.75 -11.72
N GLY A 361 -24.30 3.30 -11.57
CA GLY A 361 -25.25 2.91 -10.53
C GLY A 361 -25.67 1.44 -10.63
N PHE A 362 -26.01 0.97 -11.84
CA PHE A 362 -26.32 -0.44 -12.08
C PHE A 362 -25.13 -1.38 -11.77
N ALA A 363 -23.91 -0.99 -12.14
CA ALA A 363 -22.69 -1.74 -11.83
C ALA A 363 -22.35 -1.71 -10.32
N THR A 364 -22.62 -0.60 -9.65
CA THR A 364 -22.52 -0.46 -8.18
C THR A 364 -23.53 -1.40 -7.51
N ASP A 365 -24.80 -1.40 -7.93
CA ASP A 365 -25.85 -2.27 -7.40
C ASP A 365 -25.57 -3.77 -7.65
N MET A 366 -24.87 -4.11 -8.74
CA MET A 366 -24.41 -5.48 -9.00
C MET A 366 -23.23 -5.92 -8.12
N SER A 367 -22.44 -4.98 -7.59
CA SER A 367 -21.19 -5.25 -6.85
C SER A 367 -21.26 -4.99 -5.35
N ALA A 368 -22.26 -4.24 -4.89
CA ALA A 368 -22.32 -3.72 -3.52
C ALA A 368 -22.35 -4.78 -2.40
N ASP A 369 -22.65 -6.05 -2.68
CA ASP A 369 -22.87 -7.05 -1.62
C ASP A 369 -22.17 -8.41 -1.84
N LYS A 370 -21.52 -8.67 -2.99
CA LYS A 370 -20.99 -10.01 -3.30
C LYS A 370 -19.73 -9.97 -4.14
N ASN A 371 -18.71 -10.69 -3.69
CA ASN A 371 -17.57 -11.08 -4.51
C ASN A 371 -18.02 -12.12 -5.57
N PRO A 372 -18.00 -11.80 -6.88
CA PRO A 372 -18.49 -12.71 -7.93
C PRO A 372 -17.46 -13.78 -8.32
N VAL A 373 -16.18 -13.61 -7.96
CA VAL A 373 -15.07 -14.44 -8.47
C VAL A 373 -15.19 -15.90 -8.03
N PRO A 374 -15.48 -16.26 -6.76
CA PRO A 374 -15.60 -17.67 -6.36
C PRO A 374 -16.67 -18.43 -7.15
N GLY A 375 -17.81 -17.79 -7.40
CA GLY A 375 -18.89 -18.38 -8.20
C GLY A 375 -18.51 -18.54 -9.68
N TYR A 376 -17.79 -17.55 -10.23
CA TYR A 376 -17.27 -17.64 -11.60
C TYR A 376 -16.24 -18.76 -11.77
N ARG A 377 -15.29 -18.91 -10.83
CA ARG A 377 -14.31 -20.01 -10.84
C ARG A 377 -14.97 -21.38 -10.81
N ASN A 378 -15.94 -21.57 -9.92
CA ASN A 378 -16.71 -22.81 -9.85
C ASN A 378 -17.45 -23.11 -11.17
N MET A 379 -18.09 -22.10 -11.77
CA MET A 379 -18.74 -22.26 -13.08
C MET A 379 -17.76 -22.70 -14.18
N LEU A 380 -16.55 -22.14 -14.22
CA LEU A 380 -15.50 -22.57 -15.17
C LEU A 380 -15.08 -24.03 -14.95
N GLU A 381 -14.87 -24.44 -13.69
CA GLU A 381 -14.54 -25.83 -13.35
C GLU A 381 -15.66 -26.80 -13.75
N GLU A 382 -16.92 -26.46 -13.47
CA GLU A 382 -18.08 -27.24 -13.88
C GLU A 382 -18.22 -27.33 -15.40
N TYR A 383 -17.94 -26.23 -16.12
CA TYR A 383 -17.93 -26.18 -17.58
C TYR A 383 -16.87 -27.11 -18.17
N GLU A 384 -15.63 -27.08 -17.67
CA GLU A 384 -14.56 -27.98 -18.12
C GLU A 384 -14.86 -29.44 -17.77
N ALA A 385 -15.39 -29.72 -16.59
CA ALA A 385 -15.83 -31.07 -16.22
C ALA A 385 -16.96 -31.58 -17.13
N PHE A 386 -17.89 -30.71 -17.53
CA PHE A 386 -18.95 -31.05 -18.50
C PHE A 386 -18.37 -31.32 -19.89
N LYS A 387 -17.49 -30.45 -20.38
CA LYS A 387 -16.79 -30.58 -21.66
C LYS A 387 -16.02 -31.90 -21.74
N GLN A 388 -15.26 -32.23 -20.69
CA GLN A 388 -14.54 -33.50 -20.60
C GLN A 388 -15.49 -34.70 -20.64
N LYS A 389 -16.60 -34.69 -19.86
CA LYS A 389 -17.61 -35.76 -19.88
C LYS A 389 -18.22 -35.97 -21.27
N VAL A 390 -18.45 -34.90 -22.04
CA VAL A 390 -18.96 -34.99 -23.42
C VAL A 390 -17.93 -35.62 -24.34
N PHE A 391 -16.65 -35.22 -24.25
CA PHE A 391 -15.58 -35.81 -25.05
C PHE A 391 -15.29 -37.28 -24.69
N ASP A 392 -15.34 -37.64 -23.40
CA ASP A 392 -15.21 -39.03 -22.95
C ASP A 392 -16.36 -39.89 -23.46
N GLY A 393 -17.59 -39.36 -23.44
CA GLY A 393 -18.76 -40.02 -24.03
C GLY A 393 -18.59 -40.30 -25.53
N LEU A 394 -18.00 -39.35 -26.27
CA LEU A 394 -17.64 -39.52 -27.68
C LEU A 394 -16.46 -40.48 -27.90
N GLY A 395 -15.57 -40.64 -26.91
CA GLY A 395 -14.43 -41.55 -26.95
C GLY A 395 -14.80 -43.01 -26.65
N ILE A 396 -15.66 -43.24 -25.66
CA ILE A 396 -15.92 -44.56 -25.05
C ILE A 396 -17.06 -45.33 -25.75
N LYS A 397 -18.11 -44.65 -26.24
CA LYS A 397 -19.36 -45.33 -26.70
C LYS A 397 -19.47 -45.59 -28.21
N LEU A 398 -18.51 -45.14 -29.00
CA LEU A 398 -18.62 -45.16 -30.45
C LEU A 398 -17.89 -46.35 -31.09
N ASP A 399 -18.17 -47.59 -30.68
CA ASP A 399 -17.96 -48.70 -31.61
C ASP A 399 -19.05 -48.66 -32.70
N SER A 400 -18.72 -49.07 -33.92
CA SER A 400 -19.57 -48.90 -35.09
C SER A 400 -20.91 -49.65 -34.98
N ALA A 401 -20.97 -50.73 -34.21
CA ALA A 401 -22.17 -51.56 -34.05
C ALA A 401 -23.16 -51.02 -33.02
N ASN A 402 -22.65 -50.37 -31.96
CA ASN A 402 -23.48 -49.71 -30.94
C ASN A 402 -23.97 -48.34 -31.43
N PHE A 403 -23.10 -47.57 -32.09
CA PHE A 403 -23.49 -46.28 -32.67
C PHE A 403 -24.61 -46.42 -33.72
N ALA A 404 -24.52 -47.40 -34.62
CA ALA A 404 -25.57 -47.63 -35.63
C ALA A 404 -26.93 -48.02 -35.02
N ARG A 405 -26.93 -48.79 -33.93
CA ARG A 405 -28.15 -49.15 -33.20
C ARG A 405 -28.76 -47.97 -32.46
N GLU A 406 -27.94 -47.21 -31.74
CA GLU A 406 -28.38 -46.06 -30.96
C GLU A 406 -28.88 -44.93 -31.87
N TYR A 407 -28.18 -44.66 -32.98
CA TYR A 407 -28.62 -43.71 -34.01
C TYR A 407 -29.98 -44.10 -34.59
N ALA A 408 -30.19 -45.37 -34.93
CA ALA A 408 -31.46 -45.85 -35.46
C ALA A 408 -32.60 -45.78 -34.43
N GLN A 409 -32.31 -46.02 -33.15
CA GLN A 409 -33.28 -45.86 -32.06
C GLN A 409 -33.69 -44.39 -31.85
N VAL A 410 -32.72 -43.47 -31.91
CA VAL A 410 -32.97 -42.04 -31.63
C VAL A 410 -33.61 -41.33 -32.82
N THR A 411 -33.21 -41.66 -34.04
CA THR A 411 -33.66 -40.96 -35.26
C THR A 411 -34.82 -41.67 -35.97
N GLY A 412 -35.08 -42.94 -35.66
CA GLY A 412 -36.02 -43.80 -36.38
C GLY A 412 -35.53 -44.24 -37.77
N VAL A 413 -34.28 -43.90 -38.13
CA VAL A 413 -33.69 -44.20 -39.45
C VAL A 413 -32.64 -45.31 -39.29
N ALA A 414 -32.88 -46.45 -39.92
CA ALA A 414 -31.89 -47.52 -39.98
C ALA A 414 -30.65 -47.06 -40.77
N MET A 415 -29.47 -47.10 -40.13
CA MET A 415 -28.21 -46.80 -40.80
C MET A 415 -27.82 -47.94 -41.75
N CYS A 416 -27.88 -47.68 -43.07
CA CYS A 416 -27.42 -48.60 -44.11
C CYS A 416 -26.05 -48.18 -44.71
N SER A 417 -25.37 -47.18 -44.16
CA SER A 417 -24.13 -46.64 -44.72
C SER A 417 -22.92 -47.52 -44.37
N ALA A 418 -22.01 -47.69 -45.34
CA ALA A 418 -20.75 -48.41 -45.16
C ALA A 418 -19.68 -47.60 -44.38
N ASP A 419 -19.95 -46.33 -44.08
CA ASP A 419 -19.01 -45.41 -43.45
C ASP A 419 -19.56 -44.83 -42.13
N THR A 420 -19.74 -45.72 -41.15
CA THR A 420 -20.07 -45.33 -39.77
C THR A 420 -18.96 -44.51 -39.10
N GLN A 421 -17.74 -44.57 -39.65
CA GLN A 421 -16.58 -43.86 -39.13
C GLN A 421 -16.59 -42.38 -39.55
N GLY A 422 -16.91 -42.08 -40.81
CA GLY A 422 -17.09 -40.71 -41.30
C GLY A 422 -18.18 -39.94 -40.54
N LEU A 423 -19.35 -40.55 -40.31
CA LEU A 423 -20.43 -39.96 -39.49
C LEU A 423 -20.00 -39.68 -38.03
N LYS A 424 -19.18 -40.56 -37.46
CA LYS A 424 -18.61 -40.40 -36.12
C LYS A 424 -17.62 -39.24 -36.08
N ASP A 425 -16.80 -39.10 -37.11
CA ASP A 425 -15.80 -38.04 -37.21
C ASP A 425 -16.46 -36.67 -37.51
N ASP A 426 -17.56 -36.65 -38.27
CA ASP A 426 -18.39 -35.47 -38.48
C ASP A 426 -19.07 -35.02 -37.17
N LEU A 427 -19.64 -35.95 -36.40
CA LEU A 427 -20.25 -35.66 -35.09
C LEU A 427 -19.20 -35.10 -34.11
N LYS A 428 -18.01 -35.72 -34.06
CA LYS A 428 -16.89 -35.20 -33.25
C LYS A 428 -16.49 -33.80 -33.67
N SER A 429 -16.44 -33.52 -34.98
CA SER A 429 -16.09 -32.21 -35.52
C SER A 429 -17.14 -31.16 -35.21
N ALA A 430 -18.43 -31.50 -35.30
CA ALA A 430 -19.52 -30.62 -34.92
C ALA A 430 -19.51 -30.29 -33.42
N VAL A 431 -19.29 -31.28 -32.55
CA VAL A 431 -19.17 -31.06 -31.10
C VAL A 431 -17.95 -30.18 -30.76
N LYS A 432 -16.81 -30.39 -31.42
CA LYS A 432 -15.64 -29.50 -31.29
C LYS A 432 -15.96 -28.06 -31.70
N ALA A 433 -16.70 -27.86 -32.78
CA ALA A 433 -17.08 -26.53 -33.24
C ALA A 433 -18.07 -25.84 -32.26
N ILE A 434 -18.99 -26.60 -31.66
CA ILE A 434 -19.89 -26.09 -30.62
C ILE A 434 -19.08 -25.65 -29.39
N PHE A 435 -18.16 -26.48 -28.90
CA PHE A 435 -17.32 -26.10 -27.76
C PHE A 435 -16.38 -24.94 -28.09
N ALA A 436 -15.85 -24.83 -29.31
CA ALA A 436 -15.07 -23.65 -29.71
C ALA A 436 -15.89 -22.35 -29.67
N ALA A 437 -17.18 -22.41 -30.00
CA ALA A 437 -18.08 -21.26 -29.88
C ALA A 437 -18.46 -20.95 -28.43
N LEU A 438 -18.67 -21.98 -27.61
CA LEU A 438 -18.93 -21.82 -26.17
C LEU A 438 -17.70 -21.31 -25.42
N ASP A 439 -16.50 -21.82 -25.73
CA ASP A 439 -15.23 -21.38 -25.17
C ASP A 439 -15.05 -19.87 -25.40
N LYS A 440 -15.39 -19.37 -26.60
CA LYS A 440 -15.33 -17.93 -26.89
C LYS A 440 -16.29 -17.09 -26.03
N ALA A 441 -17.42 -17.65 -25.60
CA ALA A 441 -18.40 -16.94 -24.77
C ALA A 441 -18.09 -17.07 -23.26
N VAL A 442 -17.58 -18.22 -22.83
CA VAL A 442 -17.25 -18.53 -21.42
C VAL A 442 -15.93 -17.87 -21.01
N TYR A 443 -14.94 -17.90 -21.91
CA TYR A 443 -13.63 -17.27 -21.78
C TYR A 443 -13.54 -15.96 -22.56
N ASP A 444 -14.65 -15.25 -22.73
CA ASP A 444 -14.58 -13.89 -23.29
C ASP A 444 -13.76 -13.02 -22.34
N ASP A 445 -12.60 -12.55 -22.79
CA ASP A 445 -11.66 -11.74 -21.99
C ASP A 445 -12.36 -10.53 -21.35
N THR A 446 -13.40 -9.98 -22.00
CA THR A 446 -14.18 -8.86 -21.46
C THR A 446 -14.96 -9.30 -20.22
N ILE A 447 -15.72 -10.41 -20.29
CA ILE A 447 -16.50 -10.94 -19.17
C ILE A 447 -15.57 -11.36 -18.02
N HIS A 448 -14.48 -12.04 -18.36
CA HIS A 448 -13.45 -12.46 -17.42
C HIS A 448 -12.89 -11.27 -16.64
N ASN A 449 -12.40 -10.24 -17.34
CA ASN A 449 -11.84 -9.04 -16.72
C ASN A 449 -12.88 -8.26 -15.91
N PHE A 450 -14.15 -8.22 -16.35
CA PHE A 450 -15.23 -7.57 -15.59
C PHE A 450 -15.53 -8.28 -14.26
N VAL A 451 -15.56 -9.61 -14.25
CA VAL A 451 -15.78 -10.38 -13.01
C VAL A 451 -14.67 -10.07 -12.00
N TYR A 452 -13.42 -10.07 -12.43
CA TYR A 452 -12.28 -9.74 -11.57
C TYR A 452 -12.25 -8.28 -11.15
N TYR A 453 -12.62 -7.34 -12.03
CA TYR A 453 -12.81 -5.94 -11.67
C TYR A 453 -13.79 -5.77 -10.51
N PHE A 454 -14.95 -6.44 -10.58
CA PHE A 454 -15.94 -6.40 -9.50
C PHE A 454 -15.44 -7.10 -8.23
N GLY A 455 -14.62 -8.14 -8.36
CA GLY A 455 -13.91 -8.74 -7.23
C GLY A 455 -12.94 -7.75 -6.55
N CYS A 456 -12.16 -6.98 -7.33
CA CYS A 456 -11.30 -5.93 -6.78
C CYS A 456 -12.12 -4.83 -6.11
N ASN A 457 -13.23 -4.40 -6.73
CA ASN A 457 -14.13 -3.40 -6.17
C ASN A 457 -14.74 -3.86 -4.83
N TYR A 458 -15.13 -5.13 -4.72
CA TYR A 458 -15.63 -5.71 -3.47
C TYR A 458 -14.65 -5.50 -2.32
N TYR A 459 -13.36 -5.76 -2.53
CA TYR A 459 -12.35 -5.53 -1.49
C TYR A 459 -12.09 -4.03 -1.26
N ALA A 460 -11.94 -3.24 -2.32
CA ALA A 460 -11.67 -1.80 -2.22
C ALA A 460 -12.77 -1.03 -1.46
N GLN A 461 -14.04 -1.43 -1.58
CA GLN A 461 -15.16 -0.81 -0.85
C GLN A 461 -15.19 -1.11 0.65
N GLN A 462 -14.48 -2.16 1.10
CA GLN A 462 -14.41 -2.54 2.51
C GLN A 462 -13.24 -1.90 3.24
N SER A 463 -12.29 -1.33 2.50
CA SER A 463 -11.07 -0.74 3.05
C SER A 463 -11.26 0.75 3.33
N GLU A 464 -10.77 1.19 4.49
CA GLU A 464 -10.51 2.60 4.73
C GLU A 464 -9.16 2.94 4.11
N ASN A 465 -9.07 4.05 3.38
CA ASN A 465 -7.82 4.41 2.72
C ASN A 465 -6.77 4.82 3.75
N GLY A 466 -5.55 4.29 3.61
CA GLY A 466 -4.40 4.59 4.45
C GLY A 466 -3.77 3.33 5.04
N PHE A 467 -2.53 3.42 5.52
CA PHE A 467 -1.88 2.29 6.18
C PHE A 467 -2.59 1.92 7.49
N ASP A 468 -2.33 0.69 7.93
CA ASP A 468 -2.73 0.21 9.24
C ASP A 468 -1.54 0.24 10.21
N LEU A 469 -1.84 0.62 11.45
CA LEU A 469 -0.93 0.42 12.58
C LEU A 469 -1.61 -0.52 13.56
N LEU A 470 -1.02 -1.69 13.76
CA LEU A 470 -1.52 -2.72 14.66
C LEU A 470 -0.60 -2.84 15.87
N VAL A 471 -1.16 -3.21 17.01
CA VAL A 471 -0.44 -3.43 18.26
C VAL A 471 -0.84 -4.76 18.90
N SER A 472 0.12 -5.44 19.50
CA SER A 472 -0.12 -6.67 20.26
C SER A 472 0.81 -6.80 21.45
N LYS A 473 0.27 -7.29 22.56
CA LYS A 473 1.04 -7.60 23.77
C LYS A 473 1.37 -9.09 23.92
N ASP A 474 0.56 -9.97 23.33
CA ASP A 474 0.78 -11.42 23.36
C ASP A 474 1.44 -11.94 22.06
N GLY A 475 1.56 -11.08 21.05
CA GLY A 475 2.08 -11.40 19.73
C GLY A 475 1.18 -12.33 18.90
N VAL A 476 -0.08 -12.51 19.30
CA VAL A 476 -1.06 -13.38 18.62
C VAL A 476 -2.32 -12.60 18.26
N ASN A 477 -2.87 -11.86 19.22
CA ASN A 477 -4.05 -11.05 19.04
C ASN A 477 -3.64 -9.59 18.87
N PHE A 478 -4.11 -8.97 17.80
CA PHE A 478 -3.75 -7.61 17.44
C PHE A 478 -4.98 -6.70 17.46
N ASP A 479 -4.79 -5.52 18.01
CA ASP A 479 -5.72 -4.40 17.93
C ASP A 479 -5.22 -3.39 16.90
N ALA A 480 -6.15 -2.69 16.24
CA ALA A 480 -5.80 -1.62 15.33
C ALA A 480 -5.79 -0.27 16.06
N ILE A 481 -4.67 0.44 15.97
CA ILE A 481 -4.55 1.84 16.43
C ILE A 481 -5.13 2.78 15.37
N THR A 482 -4.84 2.53 14.09
CA THR A 482 -5.43 3.22 12.95
C THR A 482 -5.58 2.25 11.77
N ARG A 483 -6.59 2.51 10.94
CA ARG A 483 -6.84 1.88 9.64
C ARG A 483 -6.95 2.91 8.50
N ASP A 484 -6.65 4.17 8.81
CA ASP A 484 -6.93 5.33 7.95
C ASP A 484 -5.68 6.22 7.78
N GLY A 485 -4.49 5.68 8.04
CA GLY A 485 -3.23 6.40 7.91
C GLY A 485 -3.12 7.64 8.81
N PHE A 486 -3.68 7.56 10.03
CA PHE A 486 -3.86 8.68 10.97
C PHE A 486 -4.81 9.79 10.47
N GLY A 487 -5.90 9.39 9.82
CA GLY A 487 -6.90 10.31 9.24
C GLY A 487 -6.50 10.93 7.91
N ASP A 488 -5.42 10.44 7.30
CA ASP A 488 -4.95 10.85 5.98
C ASP A 488 -4.76 9.62 5.08
N GLY A 489 -5.80 9.29 4.32
CA GLY A 489 -5.80 8.12 3.43
C GLY A 489 -4.85 8.21 2.23
N SER A 490 -4.08 9.29 2.10
CA SER A 490 -2.95 9.35 1.18
C SER A 490 -1.67 8.72 1.76
N ASN A 491 -1.60 8.56 3.08
CA ASN A 491 -0.56 7.81 3.76
C ASN A 491 -0.77 6.31 3.53
N HIS A 492 -0.40 5.82 2.35
CA HIS A 492 -0.57 4.42 1.97
C HIS A 492 0.40 3.48 2.68
N GLY A 493 1.40 3.99 3.42
CA GLY A 493 2.36 3.11 4.08
C GLY A 493 2.97 3.69 5.35
N LEU A 494 3.21 2.82 6.32
CA LEU A 494 4.02 3.12 7.49
C LEU A 494 5.42 2.52 7.34
N ARG A 495 6.39 3.39 7.04
CA ARG A 495 7.71 3.04 6.52
C ARG A 495 8.76 2.85 7.61
N THR A 496 8.54 3.42 8.78
CA THR A 496 9.48 3.40 9.90
C THR A 496 8.71 3.50 11.20
N ILE A 497 9.11 2.69 12.18
CA ILE A 497 8.70 2.76 13.58
C ILE A 497 9.98 2.82 14.39
N CYS A 498 10.15 3.85 15.20
CA CYS A 498 11.32 4.04 16.04
C CYS A 498 10.86 4.36 17.47
N SER A 499 11.23 3.48 18.39
CA SER A 499 10.93 3.62 19.81
C SER A 499 11.98 4.51 20.48
N THR A 500 11.53 5.45 21.30
CA THR A 500 12.38 6.33 22.09
C THR A 500 11.84 6.41 23.51
N GLU A 501 12.60 7.00 24.43
CA GLU A 501 12.10 7.29 25.77
C GLU A 501 10.96 8.32 25.80
N ASN A 502 10.74 9.07 24.71
CA ASN A 502 9.68 10.06 24.60
C ASN A 502 8.44 9.54 23.84
N GLY A 503 8.40 8.25 23.51
CA GLY A 503 7.35 7.62 22.73
C GLY A 503 7.86 7.07 21.39
N VAL A 504 6.91 6.71 20.53
CA VAL A 504 7.15 6.06 19.25
C VAL A 504 7.03 7.06 18.11
N TYR A 505 8.08 7.17 17.31
CA TYR A 505 8.11 7.96 16.10
C TYR A 505 7.83 7.10 14.87
N MET A 506 7.06 7.67 13.96
CA MET A 506 6.50 6.97 12.81
C MET A 506 6.66 7.79 11.54
N GLY A 507 7.30 7.22 10.53
CA GLY A 507 7.51 7.86 9.24
C GLY A 507 6.58 7.28 8.18
N THR A 508 5.77 8.12 7.52
CA THR A 508 4.80 7.68 6.50
C THR A 508 5.37 7.70 5.08
N ALA A 509 4.78 6.90 4.21
CA ALA A 509 4.91 7.00 2.76
C ALA A 509 3.63 7.61 2.19
N ASN A 510 3.78 8.71 1.44
CA ASN A 510 2.68 9.43 0.83
C ASN A 510 3.08 9.87 -0.59
N PRO A 511 2.31 9.52 -1.63
CA PRO A 511 2.73 9.68 -3.02
C PRO A 511 2.49 11.10 -3.56
N TYR A 512 1.73 11.93 -2.85
CA TYR A 512 1.27 13.23 -3.37
C TYR A 512 2.07 14.41 -2.83
N TYR A 513 2.46 14.38 -1.55
CA TYR A 513 3.18 15.50 -0.92
C TYR A 513 4.31 15.08 0.02
N GLY A 514 4.64 13.78 0.06
CA GLY A 514 5.83 13.26 0.74
C GLY A 514 5.62 12.87 2.20
N THR A 515 6.66 12.32 2.80
CA THR A 515 6.66 11.70 4.15
C THR A 515 6.21 12.66 5.25
N GLN A 516 5.37 12.15 6.15
CA GLN A 516 5.03 12.79 7.41
C GLN A 516 5.76 12.08 8.56
N LEU A 517 6.10 12.84 9.60
CA LEU A 517 6.64 12.32 10.85
C LEU A 517 5.59 12.45 11.95
N TRP A 518 5.18 11.33 12.52
CA TRP A 518 4.22 11.25 13.61
C TRP A 518 4.92 10.81 14.88
N ARG A 519 4.36 11.22 16.02
CA ARG A 519 4.77 10.73 17.34
C ARG A 519 3.53 10.29 18.10
N MET A 520 3.55 9.04 18.56
CA MET A 520 2.62 8.50 19.54
C MET A 520 3.33 8.41 20.88
N TYR A 521 2.64 8.72 21.97
CA TYR A 521 3.19 8.66 23.32
C TYR A 521 2.08 8.35 24.32
N SER A 522 2.49 7.80 25.44
CA SER A 522 1.66 7.41 26.57
C SER A 522 2.13 8.14 27.84
N ALA A 523 1.46 7.89 28.96
CA ALA A 523 1.90 8.39 30.26
C ALA A 523 3.16 7.68 30.79
N GLU A 524 3.55 6.54 30.19
CA GLU A 524 4.78 5.81 30.54
C GLU A 524 6.01 6.46 29.90
N ASP A 525 5.81 7.27 28.87
CA ASP A 525 6.87 7.97 28.15
C ASP A 525 7.33 9.24 28.86
N LYS A 526 8.62 9.53 28.73
CA LYS A 526 9.17 10.80 29.19
C LYS A 526 8.57 11.94 28.36
N PRO A 527 8.06 13.00 29.01
CA PRO A 527 7.55 14.15 28.29
C PRO A 527 8.66 14.76 27.44
N LEU A 528 8.29 15.21 26.25
CA LEU A 528 9.22 15.85 25.34
C LEU A 528 9.49 17.26 25.89
N VAL A 529 10.53 17.38 26.70
CA VAL A 529 10.97 18.66 27.23
C VAL A 529 11.68 19.37 26.10
N LYS A 530 11.05 20.43 25.56
CA LYS A 530 11.76 21.32 24.65
C LYS A 530 12.84 22.02 25.47
N GLU A 531 14.07 21.53 25.40
CA GLU A 531 15.19 22.23 26.00
C GLU A 531 15.24 23.64 25.41
N HIS A 532 15.09 24.60 26.30
CA HIS A 532 15.18 26.02 26.00
C HIS A 532 16.17 26.59 27.00
N THR A 533 16.97 27.55 26.56
CA THR A 533 17.75 28.34 27.51
C THR A 533 16.77 29.11 28.39
N HIS A 534 16.80 28.87 29.69
CA HIS A 534 15.93 29.60 30.60
C HIS A 534 16.21 31.10 30.50
N GLN A 535 15.16 31.87 30.21
CA GLN A 535 15.17 33.32 30.33
C GLN A 535 14.45 33.68 31.62
N TRP A 536 15.17 33.73 32.73
CA TRP A 536 14.58 34.05 34.04
C TRP A 536 14.10 35.51 34.06
N SER A 537 12.90 35.70 34.61
CA SER A 537 12.28 37.01 34.78
C SER A 537 13.09 37.86 35.77
N ASP A 538 13.34 39.13 35.47
CA ASP A 538 13.91 40.08 36.45
C ASP A 538 12.94 40.41 37.60
N THR A 539 11.67 40.00 37.48
CA THR A 539 10.65 40.18 38.53
C THR A 539 10.59 38.96 39.43
N TRP A 540 10.61 39.20 40.73
CA TRP A 540 10.44 38.16 41.73
C TRP A 540 9.00 37.67 41.81
N SER A 541 8.84 36.35 41.82
CA SER A 541 7.64 35.65 42.23
C SER A 541 7.81 35.13 43.66
N SER A 542 6.70 34.97 44.38
CA SER A 542 6.72 34.49 45.76
C SER A 542 5.42 33.83 46.16
N ASP A 543 5.50 32.93 47.14
CA ASP A 543 4.38 32.42 47.91
C ASP A 543 4.57 32.75 49.41
N GLY A 544 3.80 32.11 50.30
CA GLY A 544 3.91 32.34 51.74
C GLY A 544 5.23 31.91 52.37
N GLU A 545 6.01 31.06 51.70
CA GLU A 545 7.21 30.42 52.24
C GLU A 545 8.48 30.78 51.47
N ASN A 546 8.41 30.91 50.15
CA ASN A 546 9.56 31.03 49.25
C ASN A 546 9.40 32.14 48.19
N HIS A 547 10.51 32.47 47.54
CA HIS A 547 10.58 33.33 46.35
C HIS A 547 11.45 32.69 45.25
N TRP A 548 11.23 33.08 44.00
CA TRP A 548 11.95 32.59 42.82
C TRP A 548 11.74 33.54 41.61
N HIS A 549 12.49 33.32 40.53
CA HIS A 549 12.30 33.95 39.23
C HIS A 549 11.61 32.98 38.25
N ASP A 550 10.46 33.37 37.70
CA ASP A 550 9.79 32.55 36.68
C ASP A 550 10.54 32.60 35.34
N CYS A 551 10.49 31.49 34.59
CA CYS A 551 11.06 31.45 33.24
C CYS A 551 10.10 32.12 32.24
N LEU A 552 10.62 33.05 31.44
CA LEU A 552 9.91 33.77 30.38
C LEU A 552 9.97 33.07 29.01
N ALA A 553 10.74 32.00 28.89
CA ALA A 553 10.86 31.26 27.63
C ALA A 553 9.54 30.55 27.30
N ASP A 554 9.10 30.71 26.05
CA ASP A 554 7.86 30.11 25.56
C ASP A 554 7.90 28.58 25.62
N GLY A 555 6.89 27.98 26.25
CA GLY A 555 6.81 26.53 26.46
C GLY A 555 7.66 25.96 27.59
N CYS A 556 8.12 26.76 28.55
CA CYS A 556 8.83 26.25 29.73
C CYS A 556 7.96 25.31 30.59
N THR A 557 8.46 24.09 30.84
CA THR A 557 7.75 23.03 31.57
C THR A 557 8.13 22.93 33.05
N VAL A 558 9.04 23.79 33.54
CA VAL A 558 9.44 23.81 34.95
C VAL A 558 8.29 24.33 35.81
N THR A 559 7.61 23.39 36.47
CA THR A 559 6.47 23.66 37.34
C THR A 559 6.84 23.70 38.82
N ASP A 560 7.88 22.97 39.22
CA ASP A 560 8.42 23.00 40.58
C ASP A 560 9.22 24.29 40.81
N ASN A 561 8.79 25.09 41.77
CA ASN A 561 9.46 26.35 42.11
C ASN A 561 10.88 26.11 42.64
N ALA A 562 11.16 24.95 43.26
CA ALA A 562 12.49 24.62 43.77
C ALA A 562 13.57 24.50 42.69
N GLN A 563 13.15 24.36 41.43
CA GLN A 563 14.02 24.25 40.27
C GLN A 563 14.19 25.58 39.51
N LYS A 564 13.54 26.66 39.97
CA LYS A 564 13.59 27.98 39.33
C LYS A 564 14.73 28.82 39.89
N ASP A 565 15.20 29.77 39.08
CA ASP A 565 16.32 30.62 39.48
C ASP A 565 15.99 31.48 40.70
N GLY A 566 16.99 31.70 41.55
CA GLY A 566 16.82 32.45 42.80
C GLY A 566 15.88 31.81 43.81
N PHE A 567 15.52 30.52 43.68
CA PHE A 567 14.65 29.86 44.65
C PHE A 567 15.23 29.89 46.07
N GLY A 568 14.44 30.38 47.02
CA GLY A 568 14.83 30.40 48.42
C GLY A 568 13.71 30.79 49.37
N ALA A 569 13.85 30.40 50.63
CA ALA A 569 12.93 30.78 51.70
C ALA A 569 13.03 32.28 52.00
N HIS A 570 11.93 32.89 52.44
CA HIS A 570 11.91 34.31 52.81
C HIS A 570 12.83 34.61 54.01
N THR A 571 13.58 35.71 53.90
CA THR A 571 14.33 36.30 55.02
C THR A 571 13.74 37.66 55.31
N PHE A 572 13.02 37.80 56.43
CA PHE A 572 12.27 39.03 56.73
C PHE A 572 13.09 40.02 57.57
N VAL A 573 13.05 41.28 57.16
CA VAL A 573 13.50 42.44 57.95
C VAL A 573 12.32 43.41 58.02
N ASP A 574 11.90 43.77 59.23
CA ASP A 574 10.73 44.63 59.49
C ASP A 574 9.43 44.16 58.79
N GLY A 575 9.23 42.84 58.70
CA GLY A 575 8.04 42.24 58.10
C GLY A 575 8.03 42.18 56.57
N VAL A 576 9.14 42.54 55.91
CA VAL A 576 9.30 42.49 54.45
C VAL A 576 10.49 41.61 54.10
N CYS A 577 10.34 40.71 53.13
CA CYS A 577 11.42 39.87 52.66
C CYS A 577 12.51 40.74 52.05
N SER A 578 13.74 40.64 52.56
CA SER A 578 14.87 41.47 52.15
C SER A 578 15.37 41.19 50.72
N VAL A 579 14.86 40.12 50.08
CA VAL A 579 15.26 39.69 48.74
C VAL A 579 14.18 40.05 47.71
N CYS A 580 12.96 39.54 47.89
CA CYS A 580 11.88 39.68 46.90
C CYS A 580 10.84 40.77 47.24
N GLY A 581 10.88 41.36 48.45
CA GLY A 581 9.93 42.38 48.88
C GLY A 581 8.56 41.86 49.35
N TYR A 582 8.37 40.53 49.45
CA TYR A 582 7.13 39.95 49.97
C TYR A 582 6.84 40.42 51.41
N GLN A 583 5.61 40.89 51.67
CA GLN A 583 5.21 41.33 53.01
C GLN A 583 4.57 40.18 53.78
N GLN A 584 5.10 39.92 54.98
CA GLN A 584 4.57 38.87 55.86
C GLN A 584 3.14 39.25 56.29
N THR A 585 2.15 38.46 55.88
CA THR A 585 0.77 38.66 56.33
C THR A 585 0.70 38.30 57.82
N GLY A 586 0.47 39.31 58.66
CA GLY A 586 0.82 39.29 60.07
C GLY A 586 0.09 38.25 60.93
N SER A 587 0.85 37.63 61.82
CA SER A 587 0.39 37.07 63.10
C SER A 587 -0.09 38.21 64.02
N GLY A 588 -1.38 38.55 63.90
CA GLY A 588 -2.10 39.42 64.83
C GLY A 588 -2.72 38.64 65.99
N SER A 589 -2.63 39.19 67.20
CA SER A 589 -3.18 38.70 68.47
C SER A 589 -4.72 38.67 68.50
N GLY A 590 -5.28 37.86 69.42
CA GLY A 590 -6.65 37.34 69.39
C GLY A 590 -7.83 38.32 69.49
N GLY A 591 -8.98 37.84 69.01
CA GLY A 591 -10.32 38.42 69.14
C GLY A 591 -11.36 37.57 68.39
N ASP A 592 -12.48 37.24 69.06
CA ASP A 592 -13.43 36.17 68.75
C ASP A 592 -14.27 36.26 67.45
N ALA A 593 -14.52 35.05 66.91
CA ALA A 593 -15.65 34.49 66.16
C ALA A 593 -16.58 35.36 65.28
N GLY A 594 -16.68 34.98 64.00
CA GLY A 594 -17.87 35.21 63.17
C GLY A 594 -17.76 34.74 61.72
N GLY A 595 -18.37 33.60 61.38
CA GLY A 595 -18.94 33.30 60.06
C GLY A 595 -18.07 32.56 59.03
N SER A 596 -18.40 31.30 58.78
CA SER A 596 -17.97 30.52 57.62
C SER A 596 -18.51 31.11 56.31
N GLY A 597 -17.62 31.51 55.38
CA GLY A 597 -17.92 31.74 53.97
C GLY A 597 -17.22 30.68 53.10
N GLN A 598 -17.96 30.07 52.16
CA GLN A 598 -17.50 28.97 51.30
C GLN A 598 -16.23 29.30 50.49
N PRO A 599 -15.38 28.31 50.17
CA PRO A 599 -14.36 28.45 49.13
C PRO A 599 -15.01 28.85 47.80
N GLY A 600 -14.52 29.92 47.16
CA GLY A 600 -14.86 30.21 45.77
C GLY A 600 -14.38 29.06 44.87
N GLN A 601 -15.25 28.59 43.97
CA GLN A 601 -14.88 27.57 42.98
C GLN A 601 -13.68 28.06 42.14
N PRO A 602 -12.72 27.18 41.80
CA PRO A 602 -11.68 27.50 40.82
C PRO A 602 -12.32 27.93 39.50
N GLY A 603 -11.83 29.02 38.91
CA GLY A 603 -12.25 29.46 37.59
C GLY A 603 -11.96 28.37 36.55
N GLN A 604 -12.92 28.13 35.65
CA GLN A 604 -12.71 27.21 34.52
C GLN A 604 -11.50 27.65 33.68
N PRO A 605 -10.65 26.70 33.22
CA PRO A 605 -9.59 27.01 32.28
C PRO A 605 -10.15 27.70 31.03
N GLY A 606 -9.50 28.78 30.59
CA GLY A 606 -9.85 29.46 29.35
C GLY A 606 -9.72 28.53 28.15
N GLN A 607 -10.69 28.58 27.23
CA GLN A 607 -10.65 27.80 26.00
C GLN A 607 -9.39 28.13 25.19
N PRO A 608 -8.73 27.13 24.55
CA PRO A 608 -7.61 27.37 23.65
C PRO A 608 -7.99 28.36 22.55
N GLY A 609 -7.10 29.31 22.27
CA GLY A 609 -7.28 30.28 21.19
C GLY A 609 -7.34 29.56 19.83
N GLN A 610 -8.24 30.01 18.95
CA GLN A 610 -8.35 29.47 17.59
C GLN A 610 -7.03 29.67 16.81
N PRO A 611 -6.63 28.69 15.97
CA PRO A 611 -5.49 28.85 15.09
C PRO A 611 -5.66 30.06 14.17
N GLY A 612 -4.58 30.84 13.98
CA GLY A 612 -4.57 31.99 13.08
C GLY A 612 -4.82 31.57 11.62
N GLN A 613 -5.63 32.35 10.89
CA GLN A 613 -5.92 32.10 9.49
C GLN A 613 -4.64 32.15 8.62
N PRO A 614 -4.49 31.26 7.62
CA PRO A 614 -3.42 31.35 6.64
C PRO A 614 -3.43 32.69 5.89
N GLY A 615 -2.25 33.27 5.69
CA GLY A 615 -2.10 34.53 4.95
C GLY A 615 -2.57 34.42 3.50
N GLN A 616 -3.28 35.45 3.01
CA GLN A 616 -3.77 35.50 1.64
C GLN A 616 -2.62 35.50 0.61
N PRO A 617 -2.74 34.75 -0.51
CA PRO A 617 -1.81 34.85 -1.62
C PRO A 617 -1.82 36.25 -2.25
N SER A 618 -0.64 36.71 -2.68
CA SER A 618 -0.47 37.98 -3.38
C SER A 618 -1.15 37.99 -4.76
N GLN A 619 -1.74 39.14 -5.11
CA GLN A 619 -2.42 39.34 -6.40
C GLN A 619 -1.44 39.24 -7.59
N PRO A 620 -1.81 38.52 -8.67
CA PRO A 620 -1.12 38.60 -9.96
C PRO A 620 -1.26 40.01 -10.57
N GLY A 621 -0.17 40.53 -11.15
CA GLY A 621 -0.14 41.84 -11.81
C GLY A 621 -1.08 41.94 -13.01
N GLN A 622 -1.64 43.13 -13.22
CA GLN A 622 -2.59 43.46 -14.29
C GLN A 622 -1.98 43.21 -15.69
N GLY A 623 -2.61 42.32 -16.46
CA GLY A 623 -2.41 42.20 -17.91
C GLY A 623 -3.11 43.34 -18.65
N GLY A 624 -2.42 43.92 -19.63
CA GLY A 624 -2.85 45.12 -20.36
C GLY A 624 -4.07 44.93 -21.26
N ASP A 625 -4.69 46.06 -21.58
CA ASP A 625 -5.96 46.19 -22.31
C ASP A 625 -5.95 45.51 -23.68
N SER A 626 -6.96 44.66 -23.93
CA SER A 626 -7.30 44.16 -25.26
C SER A 626 -8.60 44.80 -25.75
N GLY A 627 -8.57 45.26 -27.01
CA GLY A 627 -9.48 46.25 -27.57
C GLY A 627 -10.92 45.83 -27.84
N ASN A 628 -11.74 46.85 -28.13
CA ASN A 628 -13.19 46.82 -28.28
C ASN A 628 -13.73 45.78 -29.26
N THR A 629 -14.78 45.06 -28.84
CA THR A 629 -15.64 44.23 -29.68
C THR A 629 -16.69 45.08 -30.41
N GLY A 630 -16.93 44.81 -31.69
CA GLY A 630 -17.98 45.41 -32.51
C GLY A 630 -19.38 44.86 -32.21
N ASN A 631 -20.39 45.67 -32.51
CA ASN A 631 -21.80 45.49 -32.12
C ASN A 631 -22.52 44.25 -32.69
N THR A 632 -23.46 43.77 -31.88
CA THR A 632 -24.46 42.72 -32.07
C THR A 632 -25.46 42.99 -33.20
N GLY A 633 -25.88 41.94 -33.92
CA GLY A 633 -27.06 41.90 -34.78
C GLY A 633 -28.19 41.07 -34.16
N ASN A 634 -29.44 41.56 -34.30
CA ASN A 634 -30.64 41.08 -33.61
C ASN A 634 -31.33 39.83 -34.22
N THR A 635 -31.84 39.01 -33.29
CA THR A 635 -33.06 38.17 -33.18
C THR A 635 -33.91 37.75 -34.40
N GLY A 636 -34.34 36.48 -34.39
CA GLY A 636 -35.55 35.96 -35.05
C GLY A 636 -36.26 34.88 -34.20
N ASN A 637 -37.59 34.97 -34.10
CA ASN A 637 -38.49 34.29 -33.15
C ASN A 637 -38.98 32.87 -33.54
N THR A 638 -39.16 32.05 -32.51
CA THR A 638 -40.25 31.09 -32.11
C THR A 638 -40.98 30.18 -33.13
N GLY A 639 -41.11 28.89 -32.74
CA GLY A 639 -42.13 27.94 -33.21
C GLY A 639 -42.57 26.96 -32.08
N ASN A 640 -43.86 26.64 -32.03
CA ASN A 640 -44.66 26.23 -30.85
C ASN A 640 -44.53 24.81 -30.28
N THR A 641 -44.97 24.72 -29.02
CA THR A 641 -45.28 23.58 -28.14
C THR A 641 -46.34 22.59 -28.67
N GLY A 642 -46.20 21.31 -28.29
CA GLY A 642 -47.23 20.26 -28.35
C GLY A 642 -47.26 19.44 -27.05
N ASN A 643 -48.48 19.06 -26.63
CA ASN A 643 -48.92 18.81 -25.24
C ASN A 643 -48.44 17.54 -24.51
N SER A 644 -48.50 17.66 -23.17
CA SER A 644 -48.44 16.61 -22.14
C SER A 644 -49.65 15.65 -22.14
N GLY A 645 -49.43 14.42 -21.66
CA GLY A 645 -50.45 13.47 -21.20
C GLY A 645 -49.98 12.73 -19.95
N ASN A 646 -50.84 12.71 -18.91
CA ASN A 646 -50.55 12.30 -17.54
C ASN A 646 -50.66 10.78 -17.26
N THR A 647 -49.81 10.34 -16.32
CA THR A 647 -49.91 9.29 -15.27
C THR A 647 -50.87 8.10 -15.40
N GLY A 648 -50.29 6.90 -15.28
CA GLY A 648 -50.96 5.68 -14.81
C GLY A 648 -49.98 4.83 -13.99
N ASN A 649 -50.30 4.59 -12.72
CA ASN A 649 -49.54 3.78 -11.77
C ASN A 649 -50.21 2.39 -11.68
N ALA A 650 -49.48 1.31 -11.97
CA ALA A 650 -49.63 -0.06 -11.42
C ALA A 650 -48.99 -1.11 -12.34
N GLY A 651 -48.18 -2.00 -11.77
CA GLY A 651 -47.87 -3.29 -12.39
C GLY A 651 -46.44 -3.77 -12.19
N SER A 652 -46.20 -4.42 -11.04
CA SER A 652 -45.09 -5.34 -10.83
C SER A 652 -44.96 -6.33 -12.00
N ASN A 653 -43.89 -6.19 -12.78
CA ASN A 653 -43.21 -7.24 -13.55
C ASN A 653 -42.07 -6.59 -14.35
N SER A 654 -40.93 -6.36 -13.69
CA SER A 654 -39.68 -6.08 -14.40
C SER A 654 -39.29 -7.32 -15.23
N PRO A 655 -38.88 -7.18 -16.50
CA PRO A 655 -38.29 -8.28 -17.24
C PRO A 655 -37.02 -8.74 -16.51
N LYS A 656 -36.83 -10.06 -16.41
CA LYS A 656 -35.62 -10.66 -15.84
C LYS A 656 -34.39 -10.24 -16.65
N THR A 657 -33.30 -10.04 -15.92
CA THR A 657 -31.98 -9.49 -16.24
C THR A 657 -31.19 -10.17 -17.38
N GLY A 658 -31.80 -11.05 -18.19
CA GLY A 658 -31.09 -11.94 -19.12
C GLY A 658 -31.06 -11.53 -20.60
N ASP A 659 -31.95 -10.67 -21.08
CA ASP A 659 -32.23 -10.60 -22.53
C ASP A 659 -31.64 -9.40 -23.29
N MET A 660 -30.76 -8.58 -22.68
CA MET A 660 -30.07 -7.48 -23.41
C MET A 660 -28.53 -7.51 -23.27
N GLY A 661 -27.97 -8.70 -23.01
CA GLY A 661 -26.62 -8.91 -22.50
C GLY A 661 -25.45 -8.92 -23.47
N VAL A 662 -25.57 -8.55 -24.75
CA VAL A 662 -24.39 -8.57 -25.66
C VAL A 662 -24.13 -7.22 -26.33
N ALA A 663 -25.13 -6.60 -26.93
CA ALA A 663 -24.96 -5.29 -27.61
C ALA A 663 -24.72 -4.12 -26.63
N LEU A 664 -25.28 -4.20 -25.42
CA LEU A 664 -25.06 -3.21 -24.35
C LEU A 664 -23.62 -3.29 -23.80
N TRP A 665 -23.08 -4.50 -23.70
CA TRP A 665 -21.75 -4.78 -23.16
C TRP A 665 -20.62 -4.45 -24.14
N SER A 666 -20.83 -4.61 -25.46
CA SER A 666 -19.90 -4.14 -26.49
C SER A 666 -19.78 -2.61 -26.51
N THR A 667 -20.84 -1.89 -26.13
CA THR A 667 -20.87 -0.42 -26.03
C THR A 667 -20.17 0.07 -24.75
N LEU A 668 -20.30 -0.68 -23.65
CA LEU A 668 -19.56 -0.47 -22.39
C LEU A 668 -18.05 -0.67 -22.55
N ALA A 669 -17.61 -1.73 -23.24
CA ALA A 669 -16.20 -1.98 -23.53
C ALA A 669 -15.55 -0.82 -24.33
N GLY A 670 -16.29 -0.22 -25.25
CA GLY A 670 -15.85 0.97 -25.99
C GLY A 670 -15.73 2.24 -25.15
N LEU A 671 -16.61 2.43 -24.14
CA LEU A 671 -16.59 3.60 -23.26
C LEU A 671 -15.54 3.47 -22.13
N CYS A 672 -15.36 2.28 -21.57
CA CYS A 672 -14.30 1.99 -20.59
C CYS A 672 -12.90 2.12 -21.21
N GLY A 673 -12.71 1.68 -22.46
CA GLY A 673 -11.45 1.84 -23.20
C GLY A 673 -11.12 3.29 -23.56
N CYS A 674 -12.13 4.14 -23.82
CA CYS A 674 -11.89 5.56 -24.10
C CYS A 674 -11.66 6.40 -22.82
N GLY A 675 -12.27 6.04 -21.68
CA GLY A 675 -12.08 6.73 -20.40
C GLY A 675 -10.67 6.55 -19.80
N LEU A 676 -10.06 5.38 -19.99
CA LEU A 676 -8.72 5.06 -19.48
C LEU A 676 -7.58 5.83 -20.19
N ILE A 677 -7.79 6.24 -21.45
CA ILE A 677 -6.76 6.97 -22.23
C ILE A 677 -6.68 8.46 -21.83
N ALA A 678 -7.76 9.07 -21.33
CA ALA A 678 -7.74 10.48 -20.93
C ALA A 678 -7.01 10.77 -19.60
N VAL A 679 -6.88 9.78 -18.71
CA VAL A 679 -6.17 9.95 -17.43
C VAL A 679 -4.65 9.77 -17.59
N ALA A 680 -4.18 9.21 -18.71
CA ALA A 680 -2.77 9.03 -19.03
C ALA A 680 -2.10 10.27 -19.70
N VAL A 681 -2.86 11.33 -20.03
CA VAL A 681 -2.26 12.57 -20.58
C VAL A 681 -1.81 13.47 -19.43
N LYS A 682 -0.51 13.39 -19.13
CA LYS A 682 0.25 14.25 -18.22
C LYS A 682 -0.31 15.69 -18.10
N SER A 683 -0.67 16.07 -16.87
CA SER A 683 -0.42 17.43 -16.38
C SER A 683 1.09 17.70 -16.46
N ARG A 684 1.55 18.27 -17.58
CA ARG A 684 2.84 18.96 -17.62
C ARG A 684 2.65 20.30 -16.93
N TYR A 685 3.01 20.35 -15.65
CA TYR A 685 3.43 21.58 -15.01
C TYR A 685 4.56 22.20 -15.86
N LYS A 686 4.25 23.22 -16.66
CA LYS A 686 5.26 24.06 -17.32
C LYS A 686 5.84 25.00 -16.28
N GLY A 687 6.81 24.50 -15.53
CA GLY A 687 7.79 25.37 -14.87
C GLY A 687 8.50 26.22 -15.92
N LYS A 688 8.44 27.54 -15.77
CA LYS A 688 9.18 28.51 -16.59
C LYS A 688 10.66 28.10 -16.65
N ARG A 689 11.20 27.93 -17.86
CA ARG A 689 12.65 28.09 -18.07
C ARG A 689 12.98 29.55 -17.84
N VAL A 690 13.78 29.82 -16.81
CA VAL A 690 14.54 31.07 -16.70
C VAL A 690 15.88 30.83 -17.38
N ALA A 691 16.09 31.50 -18.50
CA ALA A 691 17.30 32.22 -18.83
C ALA A 691 16.85 33.54 -19.44
#